data_AF-A0A9N9TAZ6-F1
#
_entry.id   AF-A0A9N9TAZ6-F1
#
_cell.length_a   1.000
_cell.length_b   1.000
_cell.length_c   1.000
_cell.angle_alpha   90.00
_cell.angle_beta   90.00
_cell.angle_gamma   90.00
#
_symmetry.space_group_name_H-M   'P 1'
#
loop_
_entity.id
_entity.type
_entity.pdbx_description
1 polymer ?
#
loop_
_entity_poly.entity_id
_entity_poly.type
_entity_poly.pdbx_seq_one_letter_code
_entity_poly.pdbx_strand_id
1 'polypeptide(L)'
;MLHVFHVDSGRMMTFDMSLALESVDNLKKHVQEEFKIAADKQVLLISGGECLDPNKRVCSFSAGTDTNPIFLFSKSIIESPNPPLPIADYGSESDIDLKVKEHCDMPVTFGTLAKRAQLAQHLLELSRKQLSVCENLVHDQHLQQQGWSAVVANLEDISLEFSKRSEIFEKSFTDYMEERETYMTFLNHFSSDLQILQKIPVLPALLETKPLAIEECKPTELEEDEEECITSPTTSTGKDITLYEWISAADNKSTMDQLYDHCSRGLDQFNSEIFRTLSRDIQEMLQNADNVQMKEVKGLGERLFGLEELMREARKKVKQQAELAQSFANNQSRASNTKDPSVLPDLCMSHKQQLQMMAANHQQLCDIRRRCAKAKEELSINLYHRLKWVMYVEDRIQEIDQKLVIYHENLKRLRRHLEILQQIHLAPATYLCAVAEVVRRRAFSQSFLLWASELACHLLTIHNDEVTRRKEFQIQFEGHFLNSLFPGMNDMPPSFATQAPAMFDVILPKITLEDINRLKVELPDLADNLNIPDTSSIENFFLLRSLTRKDDEEIRDKPEETKAVEDKLIQAVSNVGLASDLDRDLLRGTGNEPCLTTAHGLVHLKDFDKGCESETDTEEFEKVSQSPLEMNFDKNITTLQPRMQDASTFTEDNLQITRSEYDKLKSCLVKLHELAQEAMVQLRLEMSDLRAQVESNRNDLALNLKEFCSSWNNLIVMRDNEEKATIREINGNFEGIIKDLEEQKRAKDQKIEELLMEKSTLEGEILKSCESLNELQENFNKTTEENSKTIDDLRKRLEEKEIEKEKSVKEASDNLRKTHKAELENIRARFKLMTMERSPSDNSLEKSSDFSSLPNHSIFIQQMAENFELDKERAVNEAIAGERQKWEKLLSIRIKELENKFGEEKDALMTNLAKQITEEKDKQIDILMQREKNLNLECIKYKNTIQQLTENETEYSETELLKKIATLQEEKGTLEDELVKIKREKSIDLTTSLAVCDGKVDAAGSSPKQKDSSKGDCSKGKISIDSCKPGDLVLVMWDEQHENFKILQENKHMFFLHSEYMAGLGLEITTGRPNRMFCLGEVLDKEYCYARKSENRYKVPKRTKFFRVKVKGLNPPLLARDSISSQSFYQAKASSDGARMTQSQSGVSSTGKESMGEEKSGPQSLPSSPTRPAPPERSELEPLEEKESEDSADGTRERRAGQWSEKHFAEDSGIVDIVESVSAAADDTLTSDSHSRNESESSDR
;
A
#
# COMPACT_ATOMS: atom_id res chain seq x y z
N MET A 1 9.92 -6.30 31.16
CA MET A 1 8.62 -5.70 30.84
C MET A 1 8.67 -5.24 29.41
N LEU A 2 7.59 -5.44 28.66
CA LEU A 2 7.33 -4.79 27.39
C LEU A 2 6.55 -3.49 27.66
N HIS A 3 6.96 -2.38 27.04
CA HIS A 3 6.39 -1.05 27.29
C HIS A 3 5.54 -0.57 26.11
N VAL A 4 4.29 -0.22 26.41
CA VAL A 4 3.35 0.38 25.46
C VAL A 4 2.86 1.70 26.05
N PHE A 5 2.87 2.78 25.28
CA PHE A 5 2.47 4.11 25.75
C PHE A 5 1.22 4.58 25.04
N HIS A 6 0.12 4.67 25.79
CA HIS A 6 -1.18 5.12 25.30
C HIS A 6 -1.21 6.64 25.24
N VAL A 7 -0.96 7.20 24.06
CA VAL A 7 -0.67 8.64 23.87
C VAL A 7 -1.88 9.51 24.23
N ASP A 8 -3.09 9.06 23.88
CA ASP A 8 -4.36 9.78 24.11
C ASP A 8 -4.58 10.12 25.60
N SER A 9 -4.20 9.21 26.49
CA SER A 9 -4.27 9.39 27.95
C SER A 9 -2.92 9.75 28.59
N GLY A 10 -1.86 9.81 27.78
CA GLY A 10 -0.47 9.97 28.23
C GLY A 10 -0.03 8.94 29.26
N ARG A 11 -0.38 7.65 29.08
CA ARG A 11 -0.16 6.61 30.11
C ARG A 11 0.75 5.48 29.62
N MET A 12 1.80 5.21 30.38
CA MET A 12 2.62 4.00 30.25
C MET A 12 1.86 2.75 30.73
N MET A 13 1.97 1.68 29.95
CA MET A 13 1.45 0.33 30.19
C MET A 13 2.62 -0.64 30.14
N THR A 14 2.66 -1.62 31.04
CA THR A 14 3.81 -2.54 31.19
C THR A 14 3.37 -4.00 31.22
N PHE A 15 3.63 -4.71 30.13
CA PHE A 15 3.30 -6.13 29.97
C PHE A 15 4.52 -7.03 30.30
N ASP A 16 4.31 -8.34 30.36
CA ASP A 16 5.42 -9.30 30.41
C ASP A 16 6.28 -9.19 29.13
N MET A 17 7.58 -9.44 29.26
CA MET A 17 8.49 -9.52 28.11
C MET A 17 8.22 -10.76 27.24
N SER A 18 7.47 -11.77 27.72
CA SER A 18 7.03 -12.91 26.90
C SER A 18 6.28 -12.45 25.63
N LEU A 19 5.43 -11.43 25.74
CA LEU A 19 4.66 -10.89 24.61
C LEU A 19 5.54 -10.30 23.49
N ALA A 20 6.80 -9.96 23.79
CA ALA A 20 7.75 -9.55 22.75
C ALA A 20 7.99 -10.67 21.71
N LEU A 21 7.89 -11.94 22.11
CA LEU A 21 8.10 -13.10 21.24
C LEU A 21 6.85 -13.51 20.46
N GLU A 22 5.69 -12.96 20.80
CA GLU A 22 4.39 -13.23 20.18
C GLU A 22 4.08 -12.26 19.03
N SER A 23 2.99 -12.51 18.31
CA SER A 23 2.51 -11.63 17.24
C SER A 23 1.97 -10.31 17.77
N VAL A 24 2.01 -9.27 16.93
CA VAL A 24 1.38 -7.97 17.22
C VAL A 24 -0.13 -8.12 17.45
N ASP A 25 -0.80 -9.01 16.72
CA ASP A 25 -2.21 -9.34 16.96
C ASP A 25 -2.47 -9.95 18.35
N ASN A 26 -1.56 -10.77 18.89
CA ASN A 26 -1.65 -11.24 20.27
C ASN A 26 -1.41 -10.12 21.28
N LEU A 27 -0.50 -9.18 21.01
CA LEU A 27 -0.34 -7.98 21.84
C LEU A 27 -1.63 -7.14 21.87
N LYS A 28 -2.28 -6.94 20.70
CA LYS A 28 -3.57 -6.24 20.61
C LYS A 28 -4.66 -6.90 21.45
N LYS A 29 -4.74 -8.23 21.45
CA LYS A 29 -5.68 -8.99 22.30
C LYS A 29 -5.42 -8.78 23.80
N HIS A 30 -4.16 -8.81 24.25
CA HIS A 30 -3.83 -8.51 25.65
C HIS A 30 -4.19 -7.07 26.05
N VAL A 31 -3.94 -6.08 25.17
CA VAL A 31 -4.38 -4.69 25.38
C VAL A 31 -5.91 -4.60 25.49
N GLN A 32 -6.65 -5.35 24.66
CA GLN A 32 -8.12 -5.41 24.72
C GLN A 32 -8.63 -6.07 26.01
N GLU A 33 -7.97 -7.13 26.48
CA GLU A 33 -8.36 -7.83 27.70
C GLU A 33 -8.13 -6.99 28.96
N GLU A 34 -6.97 -6.34 29.09
CA GLU A 34 -6.63 -5.56 30.29
C GLU A 34 -7.24 -4.13 30.27
N PHE A 35 -7.21 -3.45 29.12
CA PHE A 35 -7.56 -2.02 29.01
C PHE A 35 -8.85 -1.72 28.23
N LYS A 36 -9.55 -2.74 27.72
CA LYS A 36 -10.87 -2.65 27.03
C LYS A 36 -10.90 -1.80 25.76
N ILE A 37 -9.76 -1.63 25.09
CA ILE A 37 -9.67 -1.02 23.75
C ILE A 37 -9.76 -2.14 22.71
N ALA A 38 -10.77 -2.13 21.85
CA ALA A 38 -10.97 -3.20 20.86
C ALA A 38 -9.82 -3.25 19.82
N ALA A 39 -9.36 -4.45 19.43
CA ALA A 39 -8.15 -4.66 18.64
C ALA A 39 -8.17 -4.02 17.23
N ASP A 40 -9.35 -3.87 16.64
CA ASP A 40 -9.63 -3.13 15.40
C ASP A 40 -9.48 -1.61 15.58
N LYS A 41 -9.81 -1.10 16.78
CA LYS A 41 -9.69 0.32 17.17
C LYS A 41 -8.31 0.68 17.74
N GLN A 42 -7.36 -0.26 17.82
CA GLN A 42 -5.98 0.00 18.23
C GLN A 42 -5.09 0.30 17.03
N VAL A 43 -4.51 1.50 16.99
CA VAL A 43 -3.36 1.82 16.10
C VAL A 43 -2.08 1.71 16.93
N LEU A 44 -1.09 0.99 16.41
CA LEU A 44 0.21 0.78 17.04
C LEU A 44 1.31 1.28 16.11
N LEU A 45 2.09 2.26 16.56
CA LEU A 45 3.26 2.83 15.85
C LEU A 45 4.54 2.65 16.67
N ILE A 46 5.69 2.62 16.00
CA ILE A 46 7.00 2.85 16.65
C ILE A 46 7.52 4.27 16.40
N SER A 47 8.56 4.69 17.14
CA SER A 47 9.36 5.87 16.79
C SER A 47 9.81 5.81 15.32
N GLY A 48 9.44 6.82 14.54
CA GLY A 48 9.65 6.87 13.09
C GLY A 48 8.38 6.62 12.25
N GLY A 49 7.26 6.24 12.86
CA GLY A 49 5.95 6.16 12.18
C GLY A 49 5.62 4.83 11.50
N GLU A 50 6.48 3.81 11.58
CA GLU A 50 6.15 2.47 11.06
C GLU A 50 4.99 1.85 11.85
N CYS A 51 3.92 1.46 11.14
CA CYS A 51 2.80 0.67 11.67
C CYS A 51 3.23 -0.77 11.98
N LEU A 52 2.87 -1.29 13.16
CA LEU A 52 3.18 -2.68 13.51
C LEU A 52 2.26 -3.66 12.76
N ASP A 53 2.84 -4.40 11.81
CA ASP A 53 2.21 -5.50 11.07
C ASP A 53 1.65 -6.58 12.04
N PRO A 54 0.32 -6.86 12.01
CA PRO A 54 -0.33 -7.83 12.90
C PRO A 54 0.31 -9.23 12.92
N ASN A 55 0.89 -9.67 11.80
CA ASN A 55 1.44 -11.01 11.61
C ASN A 55 2.90 -11.13 12.05
N LYS A 56 3.63 -10.01 12.15
CA LYS A 56 5.01 -9.99 12.63
C LYS A 56 5.06 -10.13 14.15
N ARG A 57 6.23 -10.52 14.67
CA ARG A 57 6.46 -10.58 16.13
C ARG A 57 6.75 -9.19 16.66
N VAL A 58 6.32 -8.91 17.88
CA VAL A 58 6.59 -7.60 18.51
C VAL A 58 8.10 -7.30 18.57
N CYS A 59 8.95 -8.30 18.80
CA CYS A 59 10.41 -8.15 18.82
C CYS A 59 11.10 -8.02 17.46
N SER A 60 10.39 -8.00 16.32
CA SER A 60 11.01 -7.59 15.04
C SER A 60 11.10 -6.08 14.90
N PHE A 61 10.34 -5.33 15.70
CA PHE A 61 10.38 -3.87 15.74
C PHE A 61 11.34 -3.41 16.84
N SER A 62 12.08 -2.31 16.62
CA SER A 62 13.12 -1.82 17.55
C SER A 62 12.56 -0.96 18.69
N ALA A 63 11.43 -1.37 19.26
CA ALA A 63 10.67 -0.63 20.27
C ALA A 63 10.17 -1.53 21.42
N GLY A 64 9.49 -0.93 22.39
CA GLY A 64 8.95 -1.63 23.55
C GLY A 64 9.77 -1.47 24.84
N THR A 65 10.69 -0.49 24.90
CA THR A 65 11.43 -0.12 26.11
C THR A 65 10.79 1.06 26.84
N ASP A 66 11.23 1.35 28.06
CA ASP A 66 10.85 2.53 28.82
C ASP A 66 11.21 3.86 28.10
N THR A 67 12.33 3.89 27.38
CA THR A 67 12.80 5.06 26.61
C THR A 67 12.30 5.11 25.16
N ASN A 68 11.80 4.00 24.61
CA ASN A 68 11.24 3.88 23.27
C ASN A 68 10.09 2.86 23.27
N PRO A 69 8.91 3.24 23.83
CA PRO A 69 7.76 2.36 23.89
C PRO A 69 7.12 2.14 22.51
N ILE A 70 6.20 1.18 22.41
CA ILE A 70 5.27 1.13 21.29
C ILE A 70 4.17 2.16 21.56
N PHE A 71 3.90 3.07 20.63
CA PHE A 71 2.87 4.09 20.79
C PHE A 71 1.51 3.52 20.40
N LEU A 72 0.55 3.60 21.33
CA LEU A 72 -0.82 3.16 21.16
C LEU A 72 -1.76 4.36 21.08
N PHE A 73 -2.63 4.33 20.06
CA PHE A 73 -3.74 5.26 19.86
C PHE A 73 -5.04 4.48 19.75
N SER A 74 -6.09 4.99 20.38
CA SER A 74 -7.42 4.40 20.41
C SER A 74 -8.36 5.18 19.49
N LYS A 75 -8.70 4.61 18.34
CA LYS A 75 -9.69 5.21 17.42
C LYS A 75 -11.00 5.51 18.16
N SER A 76 -11.42 4.67 19.12
CA SER A 76 -12.62 4.93 19.93
C SER A 76 -12.53 6.17 20.84
N ILE A 77 -11.34 6.57 21.29
CA ILE A 77 -11.16 7.81 22.07
C ILE A 77 -11.12 9.01 21.12
N ILE A 78 -10.42 8.88 19.99
CA ILE A 78 -10.31 9.92 18.95
C ILE A 78 -11.67 10.18 18.28
N GLU A 79 -12.51 9.15 18.09
CA GLU A 79 -13.89 9.26 17.56
C GLU A 79 -14.86 9.91 18.56
N SER A 80 -14.59 9.83 19.87
CA SER A 80 -15.49 10.33 20.92
C SER A 80 -15.65 11.87 20.87
N PRO A 81 -16.76 12.46 21.36
CA PRO A 81 -16.98 13.91 21.26
C PRO A 81 -16.12 14.74 22.22
N ASN A 82 -15.68 14.18 23.34
CA ASN A 82 -14.99 14.89 24.42
C ASN A 82 -13.55 14.38 24.58
N PRO A 83 -12.57 15.24 24.92
CA PRO A 83 -11.21 14.79 25.21
C PRO A 83 -11.18 13.81 26.40
N PRO A 84 -10.25 12.85 26.42
CA PRO A 84 -10.10 11.92 27.54
C PRO A 84 -9.73 12.66 28.83
N LEU A 85 -10.44 12.36 29.92
CA LEU A 85 -10.17 12.94 31.24
C LEU A 85 -8.81 12.44 31.77
N PRO A 86 -7.93 13.31 32.31
CA PRO A 86 -6.66 12.90 32.89
C PRO A 86 -6.82 12.00 34.12
N ILE A 87 -6.68 10.67 33.93
CA ILE A 87 -6.66 9.71 35.03
C ILE A 87 -5.30 9.79 35.74
N ALA A 88 -5.21 10.64 36.75
CA ALA A 88 -4.05 10.79 37.59
C ALA A 88 -4.39 10.61 39.07
N ASP A 89 -3.83 9.57 39.70
CA ASP A 89 -3.77 9.52 41.16
C ASP A 89 -2.77 10.59 41.63
N TYR A 90 -3.33 11.74 42.00
CA TYR A 90 -2.58 12.89 42.49
C TYR A 90 -2.02 12.70 43.91
N GLY A 91 -2.33 11.56 44.55
CA GLY A 91 -2.12 11.31 45.96
C GLY A 91 -3.12 12.08 46.83
N SER A 92 -3.54 11.49 47.94
CA SER A 92 -4.33 12.22 48.95
C SER A 92 -3.51 13.40 49.49
N GLU A 93 -4.02 14.62 49.35
CA GLU A 93 -3.50 15.80 50.07
C GLU A 93 -3.80 15.62 51.57
N SER A 94 -2.92 14.89 52.27
CA SER A 94 -2.99 14.75 53.71
C SER A 94 -2.66 16.10 54.33
N ASP A 95 -3.50 16.61 55.23
CA ASP A 95 -3.29 17.92 55.83
C ASP A 95 -1.95 17.97 56.61
N ILE A 96 -0.96 18.60 55.98
CA ILE A 96 0.41 18.71 56.50
C ILE A 96 0.50 19.87 57.49
N ASP A 97 -0.20 20.97 57.21
CA ASP A 97 -0.12 22.18 58.03
C ASP A 97 -0.80 21.99 59.39
N LEU A 98 -1.91 21.23 59.46
CA LEU A 98 -2.46 20.77 60.74
C LEU A 98 -1.46 19.90 61.52
N LYS A 99 -0.87 18.88 60.89
CA LYS A 99 0.12 18.00 61.55
C LYS A 99 1.35 18.79 62.04
N VAL A 100 1.87 19.70 61.22
CA VAL A 100 3.01 20.57 61.57
C VAL A 100 2.65 21.51 62.72
N LYS A 101 1.42 22.06 62.73
CA LYS A 101 0.91 22.90 63.81
C LYS A 101 0.76 22.12 65.13
N GLU A 102 0.08 20.97 65.11
CA GLU A 102 -0.04 20.05 66.25
C GLU A 102 1.33 19.72 66.86
N HIS A 103 2.30 19.33 66.02
CA HIS A 103 3.65 19.02 66.46
C HIS A 103 4.43 20.26 66.94
N CYS A 104 4.17 21.45 66.40
CA CYS A 104 4.71 22.71 66.90
C CYS A 104 4.16 23.08 68.29
N ASP A 105 2.92 22.76 68.60
CA ASP A 105 2.27 23.13 69.87
C ASP A 105 2.52 22.13 71.02
N MET A 106 3.13 20.98 70.74
CA MET A 106 3.58 20.03 71.76
C MET A 106 4.58 20.64 72.77
N PRO A 107 4.49 20.28 74.07
CA PRO A 107 5.34 20.81 75.13
C PRO A 107 6.81 20.40 74.98
N VAL A 108 7.72 21.16 75.60
CA VAL A 108 9.18 20.93 75.54
C VAL A 108 9.56 19.65 76.30
N THR A 109 9.81 18.55 75.57
CA THR A 109 10.25 17.26 76.13
C THR A 109 11.14 16.49 75.14
N PHE A 110 11.95 15.55 75.63
CA PHE A 110 12.69 14.61 74.76
C PHE A 110 11.77 13.80 73.84
N GLY A 111 10.57 13.44 74.30
CA GLY A 111 9.56 12.75 73.48
C GLY A 111 9.02 13.61 72.34
N THR A 112 8.93 14.93 72.54
CA THR A 112 8.53 15.89 71.52
C THR A 112 9.58 16.00 70.42
N LEU A 113 10.88 16.03 70.77
CA LEU A 113 11.96 15.99 69.78
C LEU A 113 11.88 14.72 68.90
N ALA A 114 11.61 13.56 69.52
CA ALA A 114 11.45 12.30 68.78
C ALA A 114 10.22 12.33 67.84
N LYS A 115 9.06 12.82 68.31
CA LYS A 115 7.86 12.96 67.47
C LYS A 115 8.09 13.92 66.28
N ARG A 116 8.80 15.03 66.49
CA ARG A 116 9.13 15.97 65.40
C ARG A 116 10.11 15.39 64.39
N ALA A 117 11.08 14.58 64.83
CA ALA A 117 11.98 13.87 63.93
C ALA A 117 11.24 12.81 63.08
N GLN A 118 10.27 12.10 63.66
CA GLN A 118 9.39 11.19 62.94
C GLN A 118 8.55 11.94 61.88
N LEU A 119 7.97 13.10 62.22
CA LEU A 119 7.28 13.94 61.25
C LEU A 119 8.22 14.41 60.13
N ALA A 120 9.43 14.86 60.45
CA ALA A 120 10.41 15.29 59.45
C ALA A 120 10.82 14.17 58.48
N GLN A 121 10.97 12.94 58.97
CA GLN A 121 11.20 11.76 58.12
C GLN A 121 10.00 11.46 57.20
N HIS A 122 8.77 11.53 57.73
CA HIS A 122 7.55 11.36 56.94
C HIS A 122 7.38 12.46 55.87
N LEU A 123 7.72 13.71 56.18
CA LEU A 123 7.73 14.82 55.21
C LEU A 123 8.74 14.62 54.08
N LEU A 124 9.90 14.01 54.37
CA LEU A 124 10.88 13.62 53.36
C LEU A 124 10.34 12.47 52.47
N GLU A 125 9.69 11.46 53.03
CA GLU A 125 9.04 10.40 52.26
C GLU A 125 7.97 10.93 51.32
N LEU A 126 7.08 11.80 51.82
CA LEU A 126 6.05 12.45 51.00
C LEU A 126 6.67 13.34 49.92
N SER A 127 7.72 14.11 50.24
CA SER A 127 8.41 14.95 49.26
C SER A 127 9.11 14.13 48.17
N ARG A 128 9.66 12.94 48.49
CA ARG A 128 10.19 11.99 47.49
C ARG A 128 9.08 11.43 46.59
N LYS A 129 7.90 11.11 47.15
CA LYS A 129 6.73 10.68 46.36
C LYS A 129 6.27 11.79 45.40
N GLN A 130 6.11 13.02 45.89
CA GLN A 130 5.72 14.15 45.03
C GLN A 130 6.74 14.39 43.90
N LEU A 131 8.05 14.28 44.17
CA LEU A 131 9.06 14.36 43.13
C LEU A 131 8.93 13.25 42.08
N SER A 132 8.74 11.99 42.47
CA SER A 132 8.55 10.90 41.52
C SER A 132 7.28 11.07 40.65
N VAL A 133 6.19 11.59 41.24
CA VAL A 133 4.98 11.94 40.47
C VAL A 133 5.28 13.08 39.47
N CYS A 134 6.01 14.11 39.89
CA CYS A 134 6.46 15.18 38.99
C CYS A 134 7.35 14.67 37.84
N GLU A 135 8.34 13.83 38.15
CA GLU A 135 9.26 13.25 37.17
C GLU A 135 8.51 12.40 36.13
N ASN A 136 7.56 11.57 36.58
CA ASN A 136 6.69 10.80 35.69
C ASN A 136 5.80 11.72 34.82
N LEU A 137 5.16 12.74 35.39
CA LEU A 137 4.30 13.68 34.66
C LEU A 137 5.04 14.44 33.55
N VAL A 138 6.34 14.71 33.71
CA VAL A 138 7.17 15.33 32.66
C VAL A 138 7.65 14.29 31.65
N HIS A 139 8.07 13.10 32.09
CA HIS A 139 8.44 12.00 31.20
C HIS A 139 7.28 11.58 30.27
N ASP A 140 6.06 11.46 30.79
CA ASP A 140 4.85 11.20 30.00
C ASP A 140 4.64 12.26 28.90
N GLN A 141 4.97 13.54 29.15
CA GLN A 141 4.83 14.61 28.15
C GLN A 141 5.89 14.52 27.04
N HIS A 142 7.12 14.07 27.37
CA HIS A 142 8.13 13.76 26.34
C HIS A 142 7.72 12.53 25.50
N LEU A 143 7.10 11.51 26.11
CA LEU A 143 6.57 10.36 25.37
C LEU A 143 5.34 10.73 24.53
N GLN A 144 4.48 11.66 24.99
CA GLN A 144 3.41 12.24 24.18
C GLN A 144 3.96 13.04 22.98
N GLN A 145 5.07 13.78 23.16
CA GLN A 145 5.77 14.43 22.04
C GLN A 145 6.30 13.40 21.03
N GLN A 146 6.98 12.34 21.49
CA GLN A 146 7.54 11.30 20.61
C GLN A 146 6.44 10.53 19.85
N GLY A 147 5.35 10.17 20.55
CA GLY A 147 4.19 9.54 19.93
C GLY A 147 3.52 10.44 18.90
N TRP A 148 3.40 11.75 19.17
CA TRP A 148 2.94 12.72 18.18
C TRP A 148 3.86 12.79 16.95
N SER A 149 5.19 12.82 17.15
CA SER A 149 6.14 12.77 16.03
C SER A 149 6.06 11.47 15.22
N ALA A 150 5.74 10.33 15.84
CA ALA A 150 5.49 9.08 15.13
C ALA A 150 4.23 9.15 14.25
N VAL A 151 3.15 9.79 14.72
CA VAL A 151 1.93 10.01 13.91
C VAL A 151 2.18 10.96 12.75
N VAL A 152 2.93 12.05 12.95
CA VAL A 152 3.27 12.97 11.86
C VAL A 152 4.11 12.28 10.79
N ALA A 153 5.09 11.47 11.18
CA ALA A 153 5.89 10.68 10.23
C ALA A 153 5.02 9.65 9.46
N ASN A 154 4.09 8.97 10.15
CA ASN A 154 3.18 8.03 9.49
C ASN A 154 2.27 8.72 8.45
N LEU A 155 1.71 9.89 8.79
CA LEU A 155 0.91 10.70 7.86
C LEU A 155 1.76 11.19 6.67
N GLU A 156 3.03 11.51 6.88
CA GLU A 156 3.96 11.94 5.83
C GLU A 156 4.33 10.79 4.87
N ASP A 157 4.59 9.59 5.38
CA ASP A 157 4.81 8.39 4.55
C ASP A 157 3.56 8.04 3.72
N ILE A 158 2.36 8.07 4.33
CA ILE A 158 1.08 7.82 3.64
C ILE A 158 0.85 8.87 2.54
N SER A 159 1.06 10.16 2.85
CA SER A 159 0.88 11.26 1.89
C SER A 159 1.88 11.16 0.73
N LEU A 160 3.11 10.74 1.01
CA LEU A 160 4.16 10.55 0.01
C LEU A 160 3.91 9.33 -0.89
N GLU A 161 3.32 8.25 -0.37
CA GLU A 161 2.89 7.12 -1.20
C GLU A 161 1.70 7.49 -2.09
N PHE A 162 0.72 8.21 -1.55
CA PHE A 162 -0.40 8.76 -2.30
C PHE A 162 0.06 9.69 -3.42
N SER A 163 0.96 10.65 -3.16
CA SER A 163 1.54 11.56 -4.17
C SER A 163 2.08 10.80 -5.38
N LYS A 164 2.96 9.81 -5.14
CA LYS A 164 3.55 8.97 -6.20
C LYS A 164 2.50 8.23 -7.00
N ARG A 165 1.41 7.78 -6.37
CA ARG A 165 0.31 7.09 -7.06
C ARG A 165 -0.51 8.06 -7.91
N SER A 166 -0.76 9.29 -7.42
CA SER A 166 -1.38 10.34 -8.22
C SER A 166 -0.52 10.75 -9.41
N GLU A 167 0.79 10.94 -9.25
CA GLU A 167 1.72 11.26 -10.35
C GLU A 167 1.67 10.22 -11.48
N ILE A 168 1.62 8.93 -11.13
CA ILE A 168 1.49 7.82 -12.10
C ILE A 168 0.13 7.85 -12.81
N PHE A 169 -0.96 8.11 -12.09
CA PHE A 169 -2.29 8.25 -12.67
C PHE A 169 -2.40 9.47 -13.58
N GLU A 170 -1.95 10.64 -13.13
CA GLU A 170 -2.05 11.90 -13.88
C GLU A 170 -1.25 11.85 -15.17
N LYS A 171 -0.06 11.25 -15.14
CA LYS A 171 0.68 10.95 -16.36
C LYS A 171 -0.13 10.01 -17.27
N SER A 172 -0.59 8.86 -16.74
CA SER A 172 -1.34 7.88 -17.53
C SER A 172 -2.63 8.45 -18.16
N PHE A 173 -3.24 9.46 -17.53
CA PHE A 173 -4.41 10.18 -18.05
C PHE A 173 -3.99 11.22 -19.09
N THR A 174 -2.90 11.96 -18.87
CA THR A 174 -2.33 12.91 -19.83
C THR A 174 -1.95 12.20 -21.14
N ASP A 175 -1.19 11.09 -21.04
CA ASP A 175 -0.81 10.23 -22.16
C ASP A 175 -2.06 9.75 -22.96
N TYR A 176 -3.21 9.59 -22.31
CA TYR A 176 -4.47 9.17 -22.95
C TYR A 176 -5.21 10.35 -23.61
N MET A 177 -5.16 11.54 -22.98
CA MET A 177 -5.81 12.75 -23.51
C MET A 177 -5.17 13.23 -24.81
N GLU A 178 -3.87 13.01 -25.02
CA GLU A 178 -3.18 13.28 -26.28
C GLU A 178 -3.72 12.41 -27.44
N GLU A 179 -4.04 11.14 -27.18
CA GLU A 179 -4.55 10.19 -28.18
C GLU A 179 -6.09 10.25 -28.36
N ARG A 180 -6.81 10.88 -27.40
CA ARG A 180 -8.28 10.76 -27.26
C ARG A 180 -9.06 11.24 -28.50
N GLU A 181 -8.62 12.30 -29.17
CA GLU A 181 -9.29 12.79 -30.39
C GLU A 181 -9.14 11.81 -31.57
N THR A 182 -8.00 11.12 -31.65
CA THR A 182 -7.76 10.06 -32.64
C THR A 182 -8.66 8.85 -32.38
N TYR A 183 -8.79 8.41 -31.12
CA TYR A 183 -9.71 7.31 -30.78
C TYR A 183 -11.19 7.67 -31.00
N MET A 184 -11.61 8.90 -30.69
CA MET A 184 -12.94 9.39 -31.07
C MET A 184 -13.15 9.39 -32.59
N THR A 185 -12.11 9.71 -33.37
CA THR A 185 -12.16 9.63 -34.83
C THR A 185 -12.33 8.19 -35.32
N PHE A 186 -11.62 7.21 -34.75
CA PHE A 186 -11.84 5.80 -35.07
C PHE A 186 -13.24 5.32 -34.66
N LEU A 187 -13.73 5.70 -33.47
CA LEU A 187 -15.07 5.34 -33.01
C LEU A 187 -16.18 5.83 -33.96
N ASN A 188 -16.04 7.05 -34.49
CA ASN A 188 -16.98 7.60 -35.47
C ASN A 188 -16.96 6.84 -36.81
N HIS A 189 -15.83 6.26 -37.20
CA HIS A 189 -15.72 5.45 -38.43
C HIS A 189 -16.07 3.97 -38.24
N PHE A 190 -16.10 3.46 -37.01
CA PHE A 190 -16.29 2.04 -36.69
C PHE A 190 -17.40 1.34 -37.48
N SER A 191 -18.58 1.95 -37.61
CA SER A 191 -19.70 1.37 -38.37
C SER A 191 -19.47 1.27 -39.89
N SER A 192 -18.60 2.12 -40.44
CA SER A 192 -18.09 2.04 -41.82
C SER A 192 -16.97 1.00 -41.91
N ASP A 193 -16.08 0.94 -40.92
CA ASP A 193 -14.97 -0.01 -40.89
C ASP A 193 -15.48 -1.46 -40.86
N LEU A 194 -16.51 -1.75 -40.06
CA LEU A 194 -17.18 -3.06 -40.08
C LEU A 194 -17.82 -3.37 -41.44
N GLN A 195 -18.44 -2.39 -42.11
CA GLN A 195 -18.99 -2.56 -43.47
C GLN A 195 -17.91 -2.76 -44.55
N ILE A 196 -16.68 -2.31 -44.31
CA ILE A 196 -15.53 -2.57 -45.17
C ILE A 196 -15.01 -3.99 -44.90
N LEU A 197 -14.83 -4.38 -43.63
CA LEU A 197 -14.37 -5.72 -43.23
C LEU A 197 -15.33 -6.84 -43.68
N GLN A 198 -16.64 -6.56 -43.78
CA GLN A 198 -17.65 -7.48 -44.33
C GLN A 198 -17.58 -7.64 -45.87
N LYS A 199 -16.81 -6.82 -46.58
CA LYS A 199 -16.60 -6.94 -48.04
C LYS A 199 -15.28 -7.63 -48.41
N ILE A 200 -14.32 -7.68 -47.48
CA ILE A 200 -12.98 -8.22 -47.73
C ILE A 200 -13.00 -9.74 -47.49
N PRO A 201 -12.75 -10.60 -48.50
CA PRO A 201 -12.66 -12.04 -48.30
C PRO A 201 -11.29 -12.44 -47.73
N VAL A 202 -11.27 -13.40 -46.81
CA VAL A 202 -10.03 -14.06 -46.36
C VAL A 202 -9.59 -15.06 -47.44
N LEU A 203 -8.38 -14.90 -47.96
CA LEU A 203 -7.85 -15.78 -48.99
C LEU A 203 -7.75 -17.24 -48.47
N PRO A 204 -8.25 -18.26 -49.20
CA PRO A 204 -8.19 -19.66 -48.75
C PRO A 204 -6.78 -20.13 -48.37
N ALA A 205 -5.74 -19.65 -49.07
CA ALA A 205 -4.34 -19.94 -48.78
C ALA A 205 -3.82 -19.42 -47.41
N LEU A 206 -4.62 -18.61 -46.68
CA LEU A 206 -4.38 -18.19 -45.29
C LEU A 206 -5.11 -19.07 -44.28
N LEU A 207 -6.14 -19.81 -44.71
CA LEU A 207 -6.95 -20.72 -43.88
C LEU A 207 -6.39 -22.16 -43.89
N GLU A 208 -5.50 -22.50 -44.83
CA GLU A 208 -4.79 -23.79 -44.92
C GLU A 208 -3.72 -24.01 -43.82
N THR A 209 -4.02 -23.69 -42.56
CA THR A 209 -3.08 -23.83 -41.43
C THR A 209 -3.02 -25.25 -40.84
N LYS A 210 -2.54 -26.22 -41.63
CA LYS A 210 -1.90 -27.41 -41.06
C LYS A 210 -0.45 -27.09 -40.70
N PRO A 211 -0.06 -27.01 -39.42
CA PRO A 211 1.36 -26.92 -39.07
C PRO A 211 2.06 -28.20 -39.52
N LEU A 212 3.14 -28.06 -40.29
CA LEU A 212 4.02 -29.17 -40.68
C LEU A 212 4.89 -29.57 -39.47
N ALA A 213 4.28 -30.30 -38.54
CA ALA A 213 5.02 -31.01 -37.51
C ALA A 213 5.89 -32.09 -38.17
N ILE A 214 7.17 -32.15 -37.77
CA ILE A 214 8.09 -33.21 -38.17
C ILE A 214 7.64 -34.51 -37.48
N GLU A 215 7.68 -35.63 -38.20
CA GLU A 215 7.17 -36.92 -37.72
C GLU A 215 7.98 -37.48 -36.54
N GLU A 216 7.30 -37.83 -35.45
CA GLU A 216 7.60 -39.08 -34.72
C GLU A 216 6.29 -39.86 -34.45
N CYS A 217 6.42 -41.18 -34.44
CA CYS A 217 5.36 -42.19 -34.36
C CYS A 217 4.82 -42.39 -32.92
N LYS A 218 3.67 -43.03 -32.60
CA LYS A 218 2.77 -43.97 -33.33
C LYS A 218 1.30 -43.95 -32.74
N PRO A 219 0.39 -44.96 -32.89
CA PRO A 219 -1.07 -44.76 -32.87
C PRO A 219 -1.67 -44.80 -31.44
N THR A 220 -2.99 -44.67 -31.18
CA THR A 220 -4.09 -45.64 -31.49
C THR A 220 -5.48 -45.02 -31.17
N GLU A 221 -6.54 -45.47 -31.87
CA GLU A 221 -7.96 -45.78 -31.43
C GLU A 221 -8.63 -44.98 -30.26
N LEU A 222 -9.93 -44.58 -30.25
CA LEU A 222 -11.16 -44.86 -31.05
C LEU A 222 -12.27 -43.78 -30.75
N GLU A 223 -13.31 -43.71 -31.62
CA GLU A 223 -14.76 -43.39 -31.38
C GLU A 223 -15.18 -42.08 -30.62
N GLU A 224 -16.14 -41.27 -31.14
CA GLU A 224 -17.63 -41.32 -30.97
C GLU A 224 -18.09 -41.26 -29.48
N ASP A 225 -18.99 -40.38 -29.00
CA ASP A 225 -19.78 -39.26 -29.56
C ASP A 225 -20.15 -38.26 -28.42
N GLU A 226 -20.31 -36.96 -28.72
CA GLU A 226 -21.20 -36.05 -27.96
C GLU A 226 -21.91 -35.07 -28.90
N GLU A 227 -23.20 -35.29 -29.15
CA GLU A 227 -24.08 -34.30 -29.79
C GLU A 227 -24.56 -33.26 -28.76
N GLU A 228 -24.32 -31.96 -29.01
CA GLU A 228 -25.45 -31.01 -29.03
C GLU A 228 -25.16 -29.70 -29.80
N CYS A 229 -26.03 -29.40 -30.76
CA CYS A 229 -26.37 -28.07 -31.26
C CYS A 229 -25.25 -27.08 -31.67
N ILE A 230 -24.49 -27.40 -32.72
CA ILE A 230 -24.11 -26.39 -33.72
C ILE A 230 -24.71 -26.79 -35.07
N THR A 231 -25.42 -25.86 -35.72
CA THR A 231 -26.03 -26.10 -37.03
C THR A 231 -24.97 -26.37 -38.09
N SER A 232 -24.92 -27.60 -38.60
CA SER A 232 -24.12 -27.93 -39.77
C SER A 232 -24.51 -27.02 -40.95
N PRO A 233 -23.56 -26.33 -41.61
CA PRO A 233 -23.84 -25.64 -42.87
C PRO A 233 -24.08 -26.68 -43.96
N THR A 234 -25.35 -27.08 -44.11
CA THR A 234 -25.82 -27.94 -45.20
C THR A 234 -25.39 -27.36 -46.54
N THR A 235 -25.00 -28.23 -47.47
CA THR A 235 -24.42 -27.88 -48.79
C THR A 235 -25.23 -26.83 -49.57
N SER A 236 -24.85 -25.56 -49.46
CA SER A 236 -25.37 -24.47 -50.28
C SER A 236 -24.32 -23.36 -50.46
N THR A 237 -23.74 -23.30 -51.66
CA THR A 237 -22.77 -22.28 -52.15
C THR A 237 -21.49 -22.10 -51.33
N GLY A 238 -20.33 -22.19 -51.98
CA GLY A 238 -19.09 -21.68 -51.39
C GLY A 238 -19.21 -20.18 -51.17
N LYS A 239 -19.17 -19.75 -49.92
CA LYS A 239 -18.95 -18.37 -49.51
C LYS A 239 -17.59 -18.31 -48.84
N ASP A 240 -16.71 -17.47 -49.34
CA ASP A 240 -15.44 -17.18 -48.68
C ASP A 240 -15.74 -16.44 -47.36
N ILE A 241 -15.09 -16.85 -46.27
CA ILE A 241 -15.23 -16.18 -44.97
C ILE A 241 -14.67 -14.76 -45.08
N THR A 242 -15.43 -13.77 -44.64
CA THR A 242 -15.01 -12.37 -44.66
C THR A 242 -14.03 -12.07 -43.52
N LEU A 243 -13.24 -11.00 -43.68
CA LEU A 243 -12.31 -10.57 -42.64
C LEU A 243 -13.05 -10.15 -41.37
N TYR A 244 -14.27 -9.61 -41.48
CA TYR A 244 -15.18 -9.41 -40.35
C TYR A 244 -15.56 -10.70 -39.63
N GLU A 245 -15.98 -11.74 -40.37
CA GLU A 245 -16.35 -13.04 -39.79
C GLU A 245 -15.14 -13.73 -39.15
N TRP A 246 -13.94 -13.61 -39.73
CA TRP A 246 -12.71 -14.14 -39.13
C TRP A 246 -12.30 -13.41 -37.84
N ILE A 247 -12.38 -12.06 -37.81
CA ILE A 247 -12.09 -11.28 -36.60
C ILE A 247 -13.12 -11.56 -35.51
N SER A 248 -14.41 -11.64 -35.85
CA SER A 248 -15.49 -11.89 -34.87
C SER A 248 -15.54 -13.34 -34.36
N ALA A 249 -15.08 -14.32 -35.15
CA ALA A 249 -14.92 -15.71 -34.69
C ALA A 249 -13.74 -15.91 -33.71
N ALA A 250 -12.91 -14.88 -33.47
CA ALA A 250 -11.75 -14.98 -32.56
C ALA A 250 -12.09 -14.72 -31.08
N ASP A 251 -13.20 -14.03 -30.77
CA ASP A 251 -13.67 -13.84 -29.39
C ASP A 251 -15.12 -14.31 -29.20
N ASN A 252 -15.27 -15.51 -28.66
CA ASN A 252 -16.56 -16.11 -28.32
C ASN A 252 -17.26 -15.47 -27.09
N LYS A 253 -16.73 -14.38 -26.50
CA LYS A 253 -17.25 -13.76 -25.27
C LYS A 253 -17.78 -12.33 -25.44
N SER A 254 -17.33 -11.57 -26.43
CA SER A 254 -17.64 -10.15 -26.59
C SER A 254 -18.10 -9.83 -28.01
N THR A 255 -19.26 -9.18 -28.20
CA THR A 255 -19.68 -8.74 -29.54
C THR A 255 -19.04 -7.41 -29.91
N MET A 256 -18.94 -7.13 -31.23
CA MET A 256 -18.41 -5.85 -31.73
C MET A 256 -19.23 -4.64 -31.24
N ASP A 257 -20.53 -4.82 -31.01
CA ASP A 257 -21.40 -3.79 -30.43
C ASP A 257 -21.04 -3.51 -28.96
N GLN A 258 -20.70 -4.56 -28.18
CA GLN A 258 -20.21 -4.40 -26.82
C GLN A 258 -18.87 -3.66 -26.78
N LEU A 259 -17.98 -3.91 -27.75
CA LEU A 259 -16.72 -3.15 -27.87
C LEU A 259 -17.01 -1.67 -28.13
N TYR A 260 -17.89 -1.35 -29.08
CA TYR A 260 -18.34 0.03 -29.36
C TYR A 260 -18.92 0.70 -28.11
N ASP A 261 -19.86 0.04 -27.41
CA ASP A 261 -20.49 0.53 -26.19
C ASP A 261 -19.49 0.78 -25.04
N HIS A 262 -18.44 -0.04 -24.90
CA HIS A 262 -17.40 0.20 -23.90
C HIS A 262 -16.46 1.35 -24.30
N CYS A 263 -16.08 1.45 -25.58
CA CYS A 263 -15.24 2.53 -26.09
C CYS A 263 -15.95 3.89 -26.05
N SER A 264 -17.22 3.96 -26.47
CA SER A 264 -18.07 5.16 -26.43
C SER A 264 -18.23 5.68 -25.00
N ARG A 265 -18.82 4.88 -24.11
CA ARG A 265 -19.04 5.29 -22.70
C ARG A 265 -17.74 5.60 -21.98
N GLY A 266 -16.66 4.89 -22.31
CA GLY A 266 -15.33 5.16 -21.77
C GLY A 266 -14.75 6.49 -22.24
N LEU A 267 -14.79 6.79 -23.54
CA LEU A 267 -14.30 8.06 -24.09
C LEU A 267 -15.11 9.26 -23.55
N ASP A 268 -16.40 9.10 -23.32
CA ASP A 268 -17.26 10.12 -22.70
C ASP A 268 -16.98 10.29 -21.20
N GLN A 269 -16.79 9.19 -20.46
CA GLN A 269 -16.48 9.22 -19.02
C GLN A 269 -15.07 9.77 -18.73
N PHE A 270 -14.07 9.30 -19.48
CA PHE A 270 -12.67 9.72 -19.30
C PHE A 270 -12.42 10.95 -20.16
N ASN A 271 -12.78 12.11 -19.62
CA ASN A 271 -12.69 13.42 -20.25
C ASN A 271 -11.90 14.44 -19.41
N SER A 272 -11.63 15.60 -19.98
CA SER A 272 -10.81 16.67 -19.37
C SER A 272 -11.41 17.29 -18.11
N GLU A 273 -12.73 17.26 -17.92
CA GLU A 273 -13.38 17.85 -16.75
C GLU A 273 -13.35 16.91 -15.54
N ILE A 274 -13.52 15.61 -15.77
CA ILE A 274 -13.29 14.58 -14.75
C ILE A 274 -11.82 14.55 -14.33
N PHE A 275 -10.88 14.75 -15.28
CA PHE A 275 -9.46 14.90 -14.96
C PHE A 275 -9.19 16.10 -14.05
N ARG A 276 -9.63 17.30 -14.45
CA ARG A 276 -9.49 18.54 -13.65
C ARG A 276 -10.10 18.42 -12.26
N THR A 277 -11.27 17.80 -12.15
CA THR A 277 -11.97 17.60 -10.87
C THR A 277 -11.11 16.74 -9.94
N LEU A 278 -10.61 15.61 -10.44
CA LEU A 278 -9.82 14.66 -9.65
C LEU A 278 -8.44 15.24 -9.29
N SER A 279 -7.74 15.89 -10.22
CA SER A 279 -6.47 16.59 -9.94
C SER A 279 -6.65 17.72 -8.91
N ARG A 280 -7.75 18.47 -8.95
CA ARG A 280 -8.08 19.47 -7.91
C ARG A 280 -8.29 18.80 -6.56
N ASP A 281 -9.07 17.71 -6.50
CA ASP A 281 -9.34 16.99 -5.24
C ASP A 281 -8.06 16.37 -4.64
N ILE A 282 -7.15 15.86 -5.48
CA ILE A 282 -5.81 15.38 -5.09
C ILE A 282 -4.98 16.55 -4.53
N GLN A 283 -4.90 17.66 -5.26
CA GLN A 283 -4.09 18.82 -4.85
C GLN A 283 -4.60 19.45 -3.54
N GLU A 284 -5.92 19.56 -3.39
CA GLU A 284 -6.57 20.02 -2.16
C GLU A 284 -6.27 19.09 -0.98
N MET A 285 -6.25 17.77 -1.20
CA MET A 285 -5.88 16.81 -0.15
C MET A 285 -4.40 16.85 0.25
N LEU A 286 -3.48 16.98 -0.72
CA LEU A 286 -2.06 17.14 -0.41
C LEU A 286 -1.80 18.44 0.38
N GLN A 287 -2.42 19.56 0.00
CA GLN A 287 -2.35 20.81 0.76
C GLN A 287 -2.93 20.71 2.18
N ASN A 288 -4.03 19.95 2.35
CA ASN A 288 -4.62 19.70 3.67
C ASN A 288 -3.73 18.82 4.55
N ALA A 289 -3.03 17.83 3.97
CA ALA A 289 -2.07 16.98 4.68
C ALA A 289 -0.82 17.75 5.11
N ASP A 290 -0.28 18.63 4.26
CA ASP A 290 0.91 19.44 4.53
C ASP A 290 0.67 20.68 5.43
N ASN A 291 -0.41 20.70 6.20
CA ASN A 291 -0.70 21.78 7.15
C ASN A 291 0.29 21.77 8.33
N VAL A 292 1.41 22.49 8.18
CA VAL A 292 2.48 22.66 9.18
C VAL A 292 1.94 23.12 10.54
N GLN A 293 0.85 23.90 10.60
CA GLN A 293 0.28 24.33 11.88
C GLN A 293 -0.34 23.16 12.67
N MET A 294 -0.86 22.16 11.95
CA MET A 294 -1.42 20.94 12.51
C MET A 294 -0.40 19.81 12.68
N LYS A 295 0.69 19.78 11.90
CA LYS A 295 1.88 18.95 12.16
C LYS A 295 2.67 19.42 13.40
N GLU A 296 2.93 20.72 13.55
CA GLU A 296 3.80 21.26 14.61
C GLU A 296 3.06 21.80 15.84
N VAL A 297 3.45 21.36 17.04
CA VAL A 297 3.02 21.96 18.31
C VAL A 297 3.95 23.13 18.67
N LYS A 298 3.63 24.32 18.17
CA LYS A 298 4.41 25.55 18.41
C LYS A 298 4.66 25.80 19.91
N GLY A 299 5.91 26.09 20.27
CA GLY A 299 6.33 26.33 21.66
C GLY A 299 6.50 25.09 22.54
N LEU A 300 6.23 23.87 22.05
CA LEU A 300 6.32 22.65 22.88
C LEU A 300 7.73 22.39 23.44
N GLY A 301 8.79 22.67 22.66
CA GLY A 301 10.17 22.53 23.13
C GLY A 301 10.51 23.46 24.31
N GLU A 302 10.12 24.73 24.22
CA GLU A 302 10.30 25.73 25.29
C GLU A 302 9.51 25.35 26.55
N ARG A 303 8.28 24.87 26.37
CA ARG A 303 7.40 24.37 27.43
C ARG A 303 8.00 23.16 28.15
N LEU A 304 8.57 22.20 27.42
CA LEU A 304 9.25 21.03 27.99
C LEU A 304 10.55 21.42 28.72
N PHE A 305 11.35 22.34 28.17
CA PHE A 305 12.51 22.90 28.86
C PHE A 305 12.14 23.61 30.19
N GLY A 306 11.03 24.37 30.19
CA GLY A 306 10.48 24.96 31.42
C GLY A 306 10.02 23.92 32.44
N LEU A 307 9.49 22.77 31.99
CA LEU A 307 9.15 21.64 32.85
C LEU A 307 10.40 20.96 33.44
N GLU A 308 11.49 20.82 32.69
CA GLU A 308 12.78 20.35 33.23
C GLU A 308 13.35 21.27 34.31
N GLU A 309 13.21 22.59 34.15
CA GLU A 309 13.60 23.56 35.18
C GLU A 309 12.76 23.42 36.46
N LEU A 310 11.44 23.20 36.33
CA LEU A 310 10.59 22.86 37.46
C LEU A 310 11.02 21.53 38.14
N MET A 311 11.50 20.54 37.37
CA MET A 311 12.09 19.31 37.95
C MET A 311 13.41 19.58 38.67
N ARG A 312 14.21 20.55 38.20
CA ARG A 312 15.45 20.97 38.84
C ARG A 312 15.18 21.61 40.21
N GLU A 313 14.16 22.48 40.30
CA GLU A 313 13.73 23.05 41.59
C GLU A 313 13.09 21.99 42.50
N ALA A 314 12.27 21.08 41.97
CA ALA A 314 11.68 19.99 42.76
C ALA A 314 12.77 19.10 43.40
N ARG A 315 13.79 18.69 42.63
CA ARG A 315 14.94 17.92 43.15
C ARG A 315 15.72 18.69 44.23
N LYS A 316 15.90 20.00 44.06
CA LYS A 316 16.48 20.91 45.06
C LYS A 316 15.63 20.99 46.34
N LYS A 317 14.29 21.03 46.23
CA LYS A 317 13.38 21.00 47.38
C LYS A 317 13.46 19.69 48.15
N VAL A 318 13.48 18.53 47.48
CA VAL A 318 13.65 17.23 48.14
C VAL A 318 15.02 17.12 48.84
N LYS A 319 16.08 17.68 48.24
CA LYS A 319 17.40 17.76 48.90
C LYS A 319 17.35 18.58 50.20
N GLN A 320 16.70 19.76 50.18
CA GLN A 320 16.50 20.59 51.38
C GLN A 320 15.68 19.85 52.45
N GLN A 321 14.64 19.10 52.08
CA GLN A 321 13.88 18.25 53.01
C GLN A 321 14.76 17.16 53.63
N ALA A 322 15.69 16.57 52.88
CA ALA A 322 16.60 15.53 53.37
C ALA A 322 17.62 16.09 54.38
N GLU A 323 18.20 17.26 54.08
CA GLU A 323 19.13 17.97 54.96
C GLU A 323 18.45 18.38 56.28
N LEU A 324 17.22 18.88 56.21
CA LEU A 324 16.41 19.19 57.40
C LEU A 324 16.07 17.92 58.20
N ALA A 325 15.54 16.86 57.58
CA ALA A 325 15.22 15.62 58.28
C ALA A 325 16.45 14.98 58.97
N GLN A 326 17.63 15.05 58.35
CA GLN A 326 18.88 14.60 58.97
C GLN A 326 19.27 15.47 60.17
N SER A 327 19.03 16.79 60.12
CA SER A 327 19.21 17.69 61.28
C SER A 327 18.33 17.27 62.46
N PHE A 328 17.04 16.98 62.22
CA PHE A 328 16.12 16.47 63.26
C PHE A 328 16.64 15.18 63.91
N ALA A 329 17.04 14.19 63.10
CA ALA A 329 17.56 12.90 63.59
C ALA A 329 18.87 13.07 64.39
N ASN A 330 19.79 13.90 63.91
CA ASN A 330 21.04 14.23 64.61
C ASN A 330 20.76 14.91 65.96
N ASN A 331 19.82 15.85 66.00
CA ASN A 331 19.44 16.58 67.22
C ASN A 331 18.73 15.67 68.23
N GLN A 332 17.82 14.79 67.79
CA GLN A 332 17.21 13.75 68.63
C GLN A 332 18.27 12.83 69.24
N SER A 333 19.20 12.32 68.43
CA SER A 333 20.28 11.44 68.88
C SER A 333 21.14 12.13 69.95
N ARG A 334 21.65 13.34 69.66
CA ARG A 334 22.43 14.15 70.61
C ARG A 334 21.70 14.38 71.93
N ALA A 335 20.43 14.83 71.87
CA ALA A 335 19.62 15.06 73.07
C ALA A 335 19.43 13.76 73.89
N SER A 336 19.17 12.63 73.24
CA SER A 336 18.98 11.33 73.91
C SER A 336 20.24 10.78 74.58
N ASN A 337 21.41 11.11 74.05
CA ASN A 337 22.71 10.68 74.58
C ASN A 337 23.18 11.59 75.74
N THR A 338 23.12 12.91 75.58
CA THR A 338 23.56 13.86 76.61
C THR A 338 22.58 13.98 77.78
N LYS A 339 21.26 13.86 77.51
CA LYS A 339 20.16 13.96 78.50
C LYS A 339 20.10 15.26 79.31
N ASP A 340 20.82 16.30 78.88
CA ASP A 340 20.77 17.64 79.45
C ASP A 340 19.41 18.30 79.14
N PRO A 341 18.62 18.70 80.15
CA PRO A 341 17.34 19.38 79.94
C PRO A 341 17.50 20.84 79.48
N SER A 342 18.65 21.49 79.74
CA SER A 342 18.83 22.93 79.55
C SER A 342 18.80 23.36 78.08
N VAL A 343 19.25 22.48 77.17
CA VAL A 343 19.25 22.71 75.72
C VAL A 343 17.90 22.43 75.04
N LEU A 344 16.93 21.86 75.75
CA LEU A 344 15.63 21.48 75.18
C LEU A 344 14.79 22.64 74.65
N PRO A 345 14.70 23.83 75.30
CA PRO A 345 13.90 24.93 74.81
C PRO A 345 14.38 25.44 73.45
N ASP A 346 15.69 25.68 73.30
CA ASP A 346 16.29 26.20 72.08
C ASP A 346 16.21 25.18 70.92
N LEU A 347 16.49 23.90 71.21
CA LEU A 347 16.28 22.81 70.26
C LEU A 347 14.80 22.72 69.84
N CYS A 348 13.86 22.85 70.77
CA CYS A 348 12.43 22.85 70.45
C CYS A 348 12.01 24.08 69.63
N MET A 349 12.58 25.26 69.86
CA MET A 349 12.30 26.47 69.06
C MET A 349 12.88 26.35 67.64
N SER A 350 14.13 25.89 67.52
CA SER A 350 14.76 25.60 66.21
C SER A 350 13.96 24.54 65.44
N HIS A 351 13.49 23.48 66.11
CA HIS A 351 12.61 22.47 65.51
C HIS A 351 11.27 23.04 65.04
N LYS A 352 10.66 24.05 65.69
CA LYS A 352 9.44 24.69 65.16
C LYS A 352 9.73 25.39 63.83
N GLN A 353 10.77 26.21 63.79
CA GLN A 353 11.19 26.95 62.59
C GLN A 353 11.57 26.00 61.44
N GLN A 354 12.29 24.92 61.74
CA GLN A 354 12.67 23.90 60.75
C GLN A 354 11.44 23.16 60.21
N LEU A 355 10.46 22.78 61.04
CA LEU A 355 9.21 22.16 60.55
C LEU A 355 8.41 23.12 59.66
N GLN A 356 8.36 24.42 59.99
CA GLN A 356 7.71 25.43 59.13
C GLN A 356 8.39 25.55 57.76
N MET A 357 9.73 25.49 57.69
CA MET A 357 10.44 25.42 56.41
C MET A 357 10.17 24.11 55.66
N MET A 358 10.02 22.98 56.36
CA MET A 358 9.66 21.71 55.72
C MET A 358 8.23 21.71 55.16
N ALA A 359 7.29 22.38 55.82
CA ALA A 359 5.93 22.61 55.31
C ALA A 359 5.96 23.47 54.03
N ALA A 360 6.64 24.62 54.06
CA ALA A 360 6.79 25.50 52.90
C ALA A 360 7.46 24.81 51.69
N ASN A 361 8.47 23.97 51.93
CA ASN A 361 9.09 23.15 50.88
C ASN A 361 8.15 22.06 50.33
N HIS A 362 7.25 21.50 51.16
CA HIS A 362 6.24 20.55 50.71
C HIS A 362 5.15 21.22 49.86
N GLN A 363 4.68 22.40 50.28
CA GLN A 363 3.72 23.20 49.51
C GLN A 363 4.27 23.55 48.13
N GLN A 364 5.51 24.01 48.04
CA GLN A 364 6.15 24.31 46.76
C GLN A 364 6.30 23.08 45.85
N LEU A 365 6.51 21.88 46.41
CA LEU A 365 6.48 20.62 45.63
C LEU A 365 5.08 20.30 45.11
N CYS A 366 4.02 20.53 45.90
CA CYS A 366 2.64 20.36 45.46
C CYS A 366 2.24 21.39 44.37
N ASP A 367 2.74 22.63 44.46
CA ASP A 367 2.53 23.67 43.45
C ASP A 367 3.34 23.43 42.16
N ILE A 368 4.46 22.71 42.23
CA ILE A 368 5.17 22.19 41.04
C ILE A 368 4.35 21.03 40.43
N ARG A 369 3.92 20.05 41.24
CA ARG A 369 3.08 18.93 40.81
C ARG A 369 1.83 19.40 40.08
N ARG A 370 1.11 20.39 40.64
CA ARG A 370 -0.11 20.95 40.05
C ARG A 370 0.17 21.63 38.69
N ARG A 371 1.32 22.28 38.53
CA ARG A 371 1.77 22.85 37.23
C ARG A 371 2.10 21.77 36.21
N CYS A 372 2.85 20.74 36.58
CA CYS A 372 3.18 19.63 35.67
C CYS A 372 1.95 18.81 35.26
N ALA A 373 1.00 18.61 36.19
CA ALA A 373 -0.28 17.97 35.91
C ALA A 373 -1.12 18.76 34.90
N LYS A 374 -1.33 20.06 35.14
CA LYS A 374 -2.06 20.94 34.20
C LYS A 374 -1.35 21.01 32.83
N ALA A 375 -0.01 20.99 32.82
CA ALA A 375 0.74 20.98 31.57
C ALA A 375 0.50 19.71 30.74
N LYS A 376 0.40 18.53 31.39
CA LYS A 376 0.06 17.27 30.74
C LYS A 376 -1.40 17.23 30.26
N GLU A 377 -2.33 17.76 31.04
CA GLU A 377 -3.75 17.89 30.68
C GLU A 377 -3.94 18.75 29.42
N GLU A 378 -3.38 19.96 29.40
CA GLU A 378 -3.38 20.86 28.23
C GLU A 378 -2.75 20.22 26.99
N LEU A 379 -1.64 19.47 27.14
CA LEU A 379 -1.00 18.76 26.02
C LEU A 379 -1.90 17.64 25.48
N SER A 380 -2.49 16.84 26.38
CA SER A 380 -3.37 15.72 26.01
C SER A 380 -4.61 16.21 25.25
N ILE A 381 -5.21 17.33 25.67
CA ILE A 381 -6.32 17.98 24.97
C ILE A 381 -5.86 18.48 23.58
N ASN A 382 -4.68 19.10 23.47
CA ASN A 382 -4.17 19.56 22.18
C ASN A 382 -3.90 18.41 21.19
N LEU A 383 -3.31 17.31 21.67
CA LEU A 383 -3.06 16.12 20.87
C LEU A 383 -4.37 15.44 20.44
N TYR A 384 -5.37 15.31 21.31
CA TYR A 384 -6.70 14.81 20.95
C TYR A 384 -7.32 15.56 19.75
N HIS A 385 -7.26 16.90 19.74
CA HIS A 385 -7.75 17.69 18.61
C HIS A 385 -6.92 17.51 17.33
N ARG A 386 -5.59 17.32 17.45
CA ARG A 386 -4.72 17.06 16.29
C ARG A 386 -4.90 15.64 15.74
N LEU A 387 -5.06 14.64 16.60
CA LEU A 387 -5.32 13.25 16.21
C LEU A 387 -6.67 13.11 15.48
N LYS A 388 -7.70 13.89 15.86
CA LYS A 388 -8.94 14.03 15.08
C LYS A 388 -8.70 14.58 13.67
N TRP A 389 -7.81 15.56 13.52
CA TRP A 389 -7.45 16.09 12.20
C TRP A 389 -6.64 15.08 11.39
N VAL A 390 -5.68 14.36 11.97
CA VAL A 390 -4.94 13.29 11.29
C VAL A 390 -5.90 12.23 10.78
N MET A 391 -6.80 11.72 11.63
CA MET A 391 -7.80 10.72 11.24
C MET A 391 -8.69 11.21 10.08
N TYR A 392 -9.14 12.48 10.12
CA TYR A 392 -9.88 13.09 9.01
C TYR A 392 -9.06 13.14 7.71
N VAL A 393 -7.77 13.48 7.77
CA VAL A 393 -6.89 13.50 6.59
C VAL A 393 -6.61 12.09 6.08
N GLU A 394 -6.33 11.12 6.94
CA GLU A 394 -6.14 9.71 6.59
C GLU A 394 -7.37 9.12 5.89
N ASP A 395 -8.57 9.25 6.49
CA ASP A 395 -9.83 8.78 5.92
C ASP A 395 -10.10 9.42 4.55
N ARG A 396 -9.76 10.71 4.40
CA ARG A 396 -9.90 11.46 3.14
C ARG A 396 -8.86 11.10 2.08
N ILE A 397 -7.61 10.81 2.45
CA ILE A 397 -6.60 10.25 1.53
C ILE A 397 -7.09 8.89 1.06
N GLN A 398 -7.54 8.02 1.97
CA GLN A 398 -8.03 6.69 1.64
C GLN A 398 -9.21 6.72 0.66
N GLU A 399 -10.16 7.65 0.82
CA GLU A 399 -11.30 7.80 -0.09
C GLU A 399 -10.88 8.23 -1.51
N ILE A 400 -9.90 9.14 -1.65
CA ILE A 400 -9.39 9.54 -2.97
C ILE A 400 -8.48 8.47 -3.57
N ASP A 401 -7.64 7.80 -2.77
CA ASP A 401 -6.76 6.73 -3.24
C ASP A 401 -7.56 5.54 -3.80
N GLN A 402 -8.68 5.16 -3.15
CA GLN A 402 -9.61 4.16 -3.69
C GLN A 402 -10.22 4.59 -5.03
N LYS A 403 -10.67 5.85 -5.15
CA LYS A 403 -11.16 6.41 -6.42
C LYS A 403 -10.06 6.39 -7.49
N LEU A 404 -8.85 6.80 -7.13
CA LEU A 404 -7.68 6.87 -8.01
C LEU A 404 -7.33 5.49 -8.59
N VAL A 405 -7.27 4.46 -7.75
CA VAL A 405 -7.01 3.07 -8.18
C VAL A 405 -8.11 2.57 -9.12
N ILE A 406 -9.38 2.79 -8.78
CA ILE A 406 -10.52 2.37 -9.63
C ILE A 406 -10.48 3.09 -10.99
N TYR A 407 -10.22 4.40 -11.01
CA TYR A 407 -10.13 5.18 -12.25
C TYR A 407 -8.90 4.78 -13.08
N HIS A 408 -7.77 4.46 -12.45
CA HIS A 408 -6.56 4.03 -13.13
C HIS A 408 -6.72 2.66 -13.83
N GLU A 409 -7.32 1.67 -13.17
CA GLU A 409 -7.58 0.36 -13.78
C GLU A 409 -8.68 0.40 -14.83
N ASN A 410 -9.74 1.21 -14.63
CA ASN A 410 -10.75 1.45 -15.65
C ASN A 410 -10.15 2.14 -16.89
N LEU A 411 -9.25 3.11 -16.72
CA LEU A 411 -8.54 3.77 -17.82
C LEU A 411 -7.62 2.78 -18.57
N LYS A 412 -6.90 1.91 -17.87
CA LYS A 412 -6.11 0.83 -18.50
C LYS A 412 -6.98 -0.12 -19.31
N ARG A 413 -8.13 -0.53 -18.77
CA ARG A 413 -9.09 -1.40 -19.49
C ARG A 413 -9.65 -0.69 -20.72
N LEU A 414 -10.00 0.59 -20.60
CA LEU A 414 -10.44 1.40 -21.73
C LEU A 414 -9.36 1.48 -22.81
N ARG A 415 -8.11 1.83 -22.47
CA ARG A 415 -7.02 1.92 -23.47
C ARG A 415 -6.84 0.61 -24.25
N ARG A 416 -6.90 -0.57 -23.60
CA ARG A 416 -6.87 -1.86 -24.30
C ARG A 416 -8.03 -2.05 -25.28
N HIS A 417 -9.24 -1.61 -24.95
CA HIS A 417 -10.36 -1.64 -25.90
C HIS A 417 -10.17 -0.63 -27.06
N LEU A 418 -9.54 0.53 -26.80
CA LEU A 418 -9.23 1.54 -27.81
C LEU A 418 -8.08 1.11 -28.74
N GLU A 419 -7.10 0.35 -28.23
CA GLU A 419 -6.08 -0.34 -29.03
C GLU A 419 -6.72 -1.35 -30.01
N ILE A 420 -7.73 -2.11 -29.57
CA ILE A 420 -8.49 -3.03 -30.45
C ILE A 420 -9.33 -2.25 -31.48
N LEU A 421 -9.97 -1.15 -31.08
CA LEU A 421 -10.69 -0.25 -31.99
C LEU A 421 -9.77 0.31 -33.09
N GLN A 422 -8.56 0.73 -32.73
CA GLN A 422 -7.53 1.15 -33.69
C GLN A 422 -7.09 0.00 -34.61
N GLN A 423 -6.91 -1.22 -34.09
CA GLN A 423 -6.58 -2.38 -34.92
C GLN A 423 -7.68 -2.72 -35.92
N ILE A 424 -8.97 -2.63 -35.52
CA ILE A 424 -10.12 -2.83 -36.42
C ILE A 424 -10.12 -1.79 -37.55
N HIS A 425 -9.87 -0.51 -37.23
CA HIS A 425 -9.76 0.55 -38.23
C HIS A 425 -8.59 0.36 -39.21
N LEU A 426 -7.44 -0.13 -38.73
CA LEU A 426 -6.23 -0.35 -39.56
C LEU A 426 -6.22 -1.70 -40.31
N ALA A 427 -7.04 -2.67 -39.90
CA ALA A 427 -7.05 -4.03 -40.47
C ALA A 427 -7.27 -4.09 -42.00
N PRO A 428 -8.21 -3.32 -42.62
CA PRO A 428 -8.44 -3.37 -44.06
C PRO A 428 -7.19 -3.09 -44.90
N ALA A 429 -6.49 -1.98 -44.63
CA ALA A 429 -5.28 -1.61 -45.36
C ALA A 429 -4.11 -2.55 -45.02
N THR A 430 -3.94 -2.89 -43.75
CA THR A 430 -2.86 -3.77 -43.28
C THR A 430 -2.92 -5.16 -43.91
N TYR A 431 -4.13 -5.75 -44.01
CA TYR A 431 -4.35 -7.04 -44.66
C TYR A 431 -3.97 -7.01 -46.15
N LEU A 432 -4.43 -6.01 -46.90
CA LEU A 432 -4.16 -5.90 -48.34
C LEU A 432 -2.68 -5.65 -48.63
N CYS A 433 -2.02 -4.79 -47.85
CA CYS A 433 -0.58 -4.58 -47.94
C CYS A 433 0.22 -5.86 -47.62
N ALA A 434 -0.20 -6.66 -46.64
CA ALA A 434 0.44 -7.93 -46.31
C ALA A 434 0.28 -8.96 -47.43
N VAL A 435 -0.89 -9.04 -48.07
CA VAL A 435 -1.14 -9.88 -49.26
C VAL A 435 -0.20 -9.49 -50.41
N ALA A 436 -0.05 -8.19 -50.69
CA ALA A 436 0.88 -7.69 -51.72
C ALA A 436 2.35 -8.03 -51.42
N GLU A 437 2.78 -7.83 -50.16
CA GLU A 437 4.16 -8.10 -49.73
C GLU A 437 4.49 -9.60 -49.76
N VAL A 438 3.55 -10.49 -49.45
CA VAL A 438 3.74 -11.96 -49.58
C VAL A 438 4.04 -12.32 -51.04
N VAL A 439 3.28 -11.81 -52.01
CA VAL A 439 3.53 -12.10 -53.43
C VAL A 439 4.87 -11.52 -53.88
N ARG A 440 5.19 -10.28 -53.50
CA ARG A 440 6.48 -9.65 -53.82
C ARG A 440 7.67 -10.45 -53.30
N ARG A 441 7.59 -10.95 -52.05
CA ARG A 441 8.64 -11.79 -51.44
C ARG A 441 8.78 -13.15 -52.11
N ARG A 442 7.67 -13.78 -52.49
CA ARG A 442 7.66 -15.06 -53.23
C ARG A 442 8.28 -14.91 -54.62
N ALA A 443 7.96 -13.84 -55.35
CA ALA A 443 8.59 -13.54 -56.65
C ALA A 443 10.11 -13.33 -56.53
N PHE A 444 10.54 -12.46 -55.59
CA PHE A 444 11.96 -12.20 -55.37
C PHE A 444 12.75 -13.46 -54.96
N SER A 445 12.23 -14.22 -53.98
CA SER A 445 12.92 -15.43 -53.49
C SER A 445 13.04 -16.51 -54.56
N GLN A 446 12.00 -16.74 -55.38
CA GLN A 446 12.07 -17.68 -56.50
C GLN A 446 13.12 -17.26 -57.54
N SER A 447 13.09 -16.00 -58.00
CA SER A 447 14.04 -15.48 -59.00
C SER A 447 15.48 -15.50 -58.50
N PHE A 448 15.71 -15.12 -57.23
CA PHE A 448 17.03 -15.17 -56.60
C PHE A 448 17.56 -16.61 -56.44
N LEU A 449 16.74 -17.54 -55.95
CA LEU A 449 17.16 -18.92 -55.69
C LEU A 449 17.43 -19.69 -57.00
N LEU A 450 16.67 -19.42 -58.06
CA LEU A 450 16.94 -19.96 -59.40
C LEU A 450 18.32 -19.50 -59.90
N TRP A 451 18.54 -18.19 -59.98
CA TRP A 451 19.79 -17.59 -60.44
C TRP A 451 21.01 -18.06 -59.61
N ALA A 452 20.89 -18.07 -58.29
CA ALA A 452 21.98 -18.49 -57.42
C ALA A 452 22.30 -19.99 -57.53
N SER A 453 21.30 -20.83 -57.83
CA SER A 453 21.49 -22.26 -58.09
C SER A 453 22.17 -22.52 -59.43
N GLU A 454 21.76 -21.82 -60.49
CA GLU A 454 22.39 -21.88 -61.81
C GLU A 454 23.85 -21.42 -61.75
N LEU A 455 24.11 -20.29 -61.08
CA LEU A 455 25.46 -19.78 -60.84
C LEU A 455 26.32 -20.79 -60.05
N ALA A 456 25.76 -21.43 -59.02
CA ALA A 456 26.48 -22.42 -58.23
C ALA A 456 26.86 -23.67 -59.04
N CYS A 457 25.95 -24.18 -59.88
CA CYS A 457 26.25 -25.30 -60.78
C CYS A 457 27.35 -24.94 -61.79
N HIS A 458 27.33 -23.72 -62.32
CA HIS A 458 28.34 -23.22 -63.26
C HIS A 458 29.72 -23.11 -62.58
N LEU A 459 29.80 -22.48 -61.41
CA LEU A 459 31.07 -22.32 -60.68
C LEU A 459 31.61 -23.64 -60.15
N LEU A 460 30.74 -24.57 -59.71
CA LEU A 460 31.12 -25.95 -59.37
C LEU A 460 31.77 -26.67 -60.56
N THR A 461 31.22 -26.49 -61.77
CA THR A 461 31.79 -27.08 -62.99
C THR A 461 33.19 -26.52 -63.29
N ILE A 462 33.33 -25.18 -63.32
CA ILE A 462 34.64 -24.53 -63.56
C ILE A 462 35.67 -24.92 -62.49
N HIS A 463 35.27 -24.97 -61.22
CA HIS A 463 36.12 -25.39 -60.12
C HIS A 463 36.57 -26.85 -60.28
N ASN A 464 35.66 -27.77 -60.60
CA ASN A 464 35.98 -29.18 -60.80
C ASN A 464 36.90 -29.41 -62.01
N ASP A 465 36.69 -28.70 -63.13
CA ASP A 465 37.56 -28.76 -64.30
C ASP A 465 39.00 -28.33 -63.96
N GLU A 466 39.16 -27.18 -63.29
CA GLU A 466 40.48 -26.66 -62.90
C GLU A 466 41.15 -27.53 -61.84
N VAL A 467 40.39 -28.03 -60.86
CA VAL A 467 40.85 -29.03 -59.87
C VAL A 467 41.31 -30.31 -60.56
N THR A 468 40.64 -30.74 -61.63
CA THR A 468 41.00 -31.95 -62.37
C THR A 468 42.29 -31.73 -63.18
N ARG A 469 42.38 -30.62 -63.95
CA ARG A 469 43.62 -30.26 -64.68
C ARG A 469 44.82 -30.16 -63.77
N ARG A 470 44.70 -29.53 -62.60
CA ARG A 470 45.80 -29.42 -61.63
C ARG A 470 46.20 -30.79 -61.08
N LYS A 471 45.25 -31.68 -60.76
CA LYS A 471 45.55 -33.05 -60.33
C LYS A 471 46.23 -33.87 -61.45
N GLU A 472 45.76 -33.78 -62.69
CA GLU A 472 46.35 -34.47 -63.84
C GLU A 472 47.77 -34.00 -64.16
N PHE A 473 48.02 -32.69 -64.08
CA PHE A 473 49.37 -32.13 -64.20
C PHE A 473 50.24 -32.51 -63.00
N GLN A 474 49.71 -32.44 -61.79
CA GLN A 474 50.43 -32.81 -60.57
C GLN A 474 50.89 -34.27 -60.62
N ILE A 475 50.06 -35.21 -61.08
CA ILE A 475 50.44 -36.62 -61.26
C ILE A 475 51.65 -36.79 -62.21
N GLN A 476 51.87 -35.85 -63.14
CA GLN A 476 53.02 -35.84 -64.06
C GLN A 476 54.25 -35.09 -63.51
N PHE A 477 54.04 -34.17 -62.56
CA PHE A 477 55.07 -33.24 -62.05
C PHE A 477 55.53 -33.56 -60.61
N GLU A 478 54.76 -34.35 -59.87
CA GLU A 478 55.07 -34.83 -58.54
C GLU A 478 56.23 -35.84 -58.58
N GLY A 479 57.19 -35.70 -57.67
CA GLY A 479 58.44 -36.46 -57.70
C GLY A 479 59.43 -36.06 -58.81
N HIS A 480 59.04 -35.21 -59.77
CA HIS A 480 59.96 -34.73 -60.80
C HIS A 480 60.89 -33.63 -60.24
N PHE A 481 62.19 -33.66 -60.60
CA PHE A 481 63.18 -32.76 -60.01
C PHE A 481 62.94 -31.27 -60.30
N LEU A 482 62.19 -30.94 -61.36
CA LEU A 482 61.81 -29.56 -61.67
C LEU A 482 60.83 -28.96 -60.65
N ASN A 483 60.17 -29.76 -59.81
CA ASN A 483 59.24 -29.27 -58.78
C ASN A 483 59.93 -28.27 -57.82
N SER A 484 61.24 -28.45 -57.54
CA SER A 484 62.02 -27.51 -56.74
C SER A 484 62.30 -26.14 -57.39
N LEU A 485 61.95 -25.95 -58.67
CA LEU A 485 62.07 -24.66 -59.37
C LEU A 485 60.73 -23.92 -59.48
N PHE A 486 59.60 -24.60 -59.22
CA PHE A 486 58.24 -24.05 -59.36
C PHE A 486 57.43 -24.32 -58.09
N PRO A 487 57.73 -23.64 -56.96
CA PRO A 487 56.94 -23.75 -55.73
C PRO A 487 55.51 -23.25 -55.95
N GLY A 488 54.54 -23.88 -55.27
CA GLY A 488 53.11 -23.56 -55.39
C GLY A 488 52.38 -24.29 -56.52
N MET A 489 53.06 -25.08 -57.36
CA MET A 489 52.39 -25.88 -58.41
C MET A 489 51.43 -26.96 -57.87
N ASN A 490 51.57 -27.32 -56.59
CA ASN A 490 50.68 -28.24 -55.89
C ASN A 490 49.36 -27.56 -55.40
N ASP A 491 49.23 -26.23 -55.54
CA ASP A 491 48.17 -25.46 -54.90
C ASP A 491 46.83 -25.61 -55.63
N MET A 492 45.78 -25.94 -54.87
CA MET A 492 44.42 -26.11 -55.38
C MET A 492 43.59 -24.84 -55.14
N PRO A 493 42.72 -24.43 -56.09
CA PRO A 493 41.81 -23.31 -55.85
C PRO A 493 40.81 -23.65 -54.73
N PRO A 494 40.38 -22.68 -53.90
CA PRO A 494 39.30 -22.89 -52.94
C PRO A 494 37.95 -23.05 -53.64
N SER A 495 37.02 -23.77 -53.02
CA SER A 495 35.63 -23.83 -53.46
C SER A 495 34.90 -22.54 -53.07
N PHE A 496 34.52 -21.72 -54.04
CA PHE A 496 33.77 -20.48 -53.83
C PHE A 496 32.45 -20.49 -54.61
N ALA A 497 31.35 -20.21 -53.91
CA ALA A 497 29.99 -20.17 -54.46
C ALA A 497 29.62 -21.41 -55.32
N THR A 498 30.13 -22.60 -54.97
CA THR A 498 29.88 -23.88 -55.66
C THR A 498 28.68 -24.67 -55.10
N GLN A 499 27.93 -24.06 -54.17
CA GLN A 499 26.72 -24.63 -53.55
C GLN A 499 25.61 -23.58 -53.63
N ALA A 500 24.38 -24.03 -53.91
CA ALA A 500 23.21 -23.15 -53.94
C ALA A 500 22.88 -22.61 -52.52
N PRO A 501 22.32 -21.39 -52.39
CA PRO A 501 21.85 -20.89 -51.10
C PRO A 501 20.76 -21.77 -50.50
N ALA A 502 20.64 -21.76 -49.17
CA ALA A 502 19.51 -22.38 -48.49
C ALA A 502 18.19 -21.71 -48.89
N MET A 503 17.14 -22.52 -49.05
CA MET A 503 15.78 -22.03 -49.33
C MET A 503 15.28 -21.13 -48.20
N PHE A 504 14.76 -19.96 -48.54
CA PHE A 504 14.10 -19.03 -47.61
C PHE A 504 12.68 -18.69 -48.10
N ASP A 505 11.89 -18.03 -47.25
CA ASP A 505 10.48 -17.66 -47.50
C ASP A 505 9.52 -18.82 -47.87
N VAL A 506 9.96 -20.07 -47.71
CA VAL A 506 9.20 -21.31 -47.99
C VAL A 506 7.89 -21.41 -47.18
N ILE A 507 7.87 -20.82 -45.98
CA ILE A 507 6.72 -20.85 -45.04
C ILE A 507 5.67 -19.77 -45.40
N LEU A 508 5.96 -18.84 -46.33
CA LEU A 508 4.98 -17.83 -46.72
C LEU A 508 3.71 -18.48 -47.34
N PRO A 509 2.50 -17.95 -47.07
CA PRO A 509 1.27 -18.42 -47.69
C PRO A 509 1.33 -18.51 -49.22
N LYS A 510 0.58 -19.44 -49.81
CA LYS A 510 0.57 -19.71 -51.27
C LYS A 510 -0.29 -18.73 -52.08
N ILE A 511 -0.24 -17.45 -51.73
CA ILE A 511 -0.93 -16.37 -52.44
C ILE A 511 -0.25 -16.16 -53.80
N THR A 512 -1.04 -15.91 -54.85
CA THR A 512 -0.53 -15.62 -56.21
C THR A 512 -0.89 -14.21 -56.71
N LEU A 513 -0.41 -13.84 -57.89
CA LEU A 513 -0.76 -12.57 -58.53
C LEU A 513 -2.23 -12.52 -58.96
N GLU A 514 -2.83 -13.68 -59.26
CA GLU A 514 -4.26 -13.83 -59.55
C GLU A 514 -5.13 -13.51 -58.33
N ASP A 515 -4.71 -13.84 -57.10
CA ASP A 515 -5.42 -13.42 -55.88
C ASP A 515 -5.43 -11.90 -55.72
N ILE A 516 -4.30 -11.24 -56.00
CA ILE A 516 -4.19 -9.77 -55.98
C ILE A 516 -5.07 -9.14 -57.05
N ASN A 517 -5.07 -9.69 -58.27
CA ASN A 517 -5.92 -9.19 -59.35
C ASN A 517 -7.41 -9.41 -59.07
N ARG A 518 -7.78 -10.53 -58.42
CA ARG A 518 -9.14 -10.78 -57.94
C ARG A 518 -9.56 -9.75 -56.89
N LEU A 519 -8.75 -9.55 -55.85
CA LEU A 519 -9.01 -8.55 -54.81
C LEU A 519 -9.09 -7.11 -55.37
N LYS A 520 -8.29 -6.75 -56.38
CA LYS A 520 -8.39 -5.44 -57.05
C LYS A 520 -9.69 -5.23 -57.84
N VAL A 521 -10.34 -6.30 -58.28
CA VAL A 521 -11.65 -6.26 -58.98
C VAL A 521 -12.80 -6.26 -57.97
N GLU A 522 -12.66 -6.99 -56.86
CA GLU A 522 -13.66 -7.09 -55.79
C GLU A 522 -13.67 -5.87 -54.85
N LEU A 523 -12.51 -5.21 -54.67
CA LEU A 523 -12.30 -4.09 -53.75
C LEU A 523 -11.66 -2.88 -54.47
N PRO A 524 -12.31 -2.29 -55.49
CA PRO A 524 -11.74 -1.20 -56.30
C PRO A 524 -11.36 0.03 -55.44
N ASP A 525 -12.17 0.34 -54.42
CA ASP A 525 -11.96 1.48 -53.52
C ASP A 525 -10.72 1.35 -52.61
N LEU A 526 -10.12 0.14 -52.53
CA LEU A 526 -8.93 -0.16 -51.74
C LEU A 526 -7.75 -0.67 -52.57
N ALA A 527 -7.87 -0.66 -53.91
CA ALA A 527 -6.91 -1.28 -54.82
C ALA A 527 -5.48 -0.71 -54.74
N ASP A 528 -5.31 0.51 -54.22
CA ASP A 528 -3.99 1.12 -54.01
C ASP A 528 -3.15 0.41 -52.92
N ASN A 529 -3.80 -0.23 -51.94
CA ASN A 529 -3.13 -1.05 -50.92
C ASN A 529 -2.60 -2.38 -51.48
N LEU A 530 -2.98 -2.73 -52.72
CA LEU A 530 -2.56 -3.94 -53.42
C LEU A 530 -1.47 -3.67 -54.48
N ASN A 531 -0.74 -2.56 -54.36
CA ASN A 531 0.31 -2.17 -55.29
C ASN A 531 1.66 -2.81 -54.94
N ILE A 532 2.10 -3.76 -55.77
CA ILE A 532 3.44 -4.36 -55.71
C ILE A 532 4.46 -3.38 -56.33
N PRO A 533 5.54 -3.00 -55.64
CA PRO A 533 6.65 -2.24 -56.23
C PRO A 533 7.30 -3.01 -57.38
N ASP A 534 7.67 -2.30 -58.46
CA ASP A 534 8.27 -2.92 -59.64
C ASP A 534 9.67 -3.51 -59.36
N THR A 535 9.73 -4.84 -59.23
CA THR A 535 10.96 -5.62 -59.06
C THR A 535 11.59 -6.08 -60.37
N SER A 536 10.98 -5.79 -61.54
CA SER A 536 11.42 -6.31 -62.84
C SER A 536 12.88 -5.98 -63.17
N SER A 537 13.36 -4.80 -62.79
CA SER A 537 14.77 -4.42 -63.00
C SER A 537 15.77 -5.33 -62.26
N ILE A 538 15.36 -5.89 -61.11
CA ILE A 538 16.18 -6.79 -60.29
C ILE A 538 16.01 -8.24 -60.78
N GLU A 539 14.79 -8.64 -61.13
CA GLU A 539 14.50 -9.97 -61.68
C GLU A 539 15.14 -10.17 -63.07
N ASN A 540 15.12 -9.12 -63.91
CA ASN A 540 15.84 -9.10 -65.18
C ASN A 540 17.36 -9.18 -64.97
N PHE A 541 17.94 -8.59 -63.92
CA PHE A 541 19.36 -8.75 -63.62
C PHE A 541 19.73 -10.21 -63.30
N PHE A 542 18.86 -10.93 -62.57
CA PHE A 542 19.02 -12.36 -62.31
C PHE A 542 18.91 -13.19 -63.60
N LEU A 543 17.93 -12.91 -64.46
CA LEU A 543 17.70 -13.65 -65.71
C LEU A 543 18.78 -13.38 -66.78
N LEU A 544 19.19 -12.11 -66.97
CA LEU A 544 20.02 -11.70 -68.09
C LEU A 544 21.43 -12.34 -68.07
N ARG A 545 21.98 -12.64 -66.88
CA ARG A 545 23.28 -13.33 -66.73
C ARG A 545 23.24 -14.85 -66.92
N SER A 546 22.06 -15.47 -67.02
CA SER A 546 21.92 -16.88 -67.39
C SER A 546 21.97 -17.09 -68.91
N LEU A 547 21.44 -16.12 -69.67
CA LEU A 547 21.19 -16.24 -71.11
C LEU A 547 22.39 -15.89 -72.02
N THR A 548 23.49 -15.32 -71.50
CA THR A 548 24.70 -14.94 -72.28
C THR A 548 25.56 -16.15 -72.68
N ARG A 549 24.94 -17.19 -73.24
CA ARG A 549 25.58 -18.41 -73.76
C ARG A 549 24.90 -19.04 -74.98
N LYS A 550 23.90 -18.41 -75.59
CA LYS A 550 23.22 -18.98 -76.78
C LYS A 550 22.99 -18.06 -77.98
N ASP A 551 22.67 -16.77 -77.82
CA ASP A 551 22.25 -15.92 -78.95
C ASP A 551 22.98 -14.56 -78.97
N ASP A 552 24.14 -14.51 -79.65
CA ASP A 552 25.00 -13.31 -79.80
C ASP A 552 24.68 -12.44 -81.05
N GLU A 553 23.64 -12.76 -81.83
CA GLU A 553 23.41 -12.16 -83.17
C GLU A 553 22.39 -10.99 -83.24
N GLU A 554 21.41 -10.85 -82.33
CA GLU A 554 20.27 -9.93 -82.56
C GLU A 554 20.06 -8.75 -81.59
N ILE A 555 20.74 -8.64 -80.43
CA ILE A 555 20.52 -7.51 -79.49
C ILE A 555 21.65 -6.47 -79.59
N ARG A 556 21.50 -5.51 -80.51
CA ARG A 556 22.49 -4.42 -80.73
C ARG A 556 22.08 -3.04 -80.20
N ASP A 557 20.81 -2.83 -79.84
CA ASP A 557 20.24 -1.53 -79.47
C ASP A 557 19.87 -1.42 -77.98
N LYS A 558 20.87 -1.19 -77.11
CA LYS A 558 20.84 -0.38 -75.86
C LYS A 558 22.14 -0.57 -75.02
N PRO A 559 23.21 0.23 -75.25
CA PRO A 559 24.50 0.03 -74.58
C PRO A 559 24.70 0.72 -73.22
N GLU A 560 23.70 1.45 -72.71
CA GLU A 560 23.89 2.42 -71.61
C GLU A 560 23.60 1.86 -70.21
N GLU A 561 22.55 1.05 -70.05
CA GLU A 561 22.11 0.54 -68.74
C GLU A 561 23.05 -0.56 -68.20
N THR A 562 23.56 -1.43 -69.07
CA THR A 562 24.53 -2.49 -68.70
C THR A 562 25.85 -1.89 -68.21
N LYS A 563 26.38 -0.89 -68.92
CA LYS A 563 27.56 -0.12 -68.47
C LYS A 563 27.34 0.55 -67.12
N ALA A 564 26.18 1.18 -66.90
CA ALA A 564 25.89 1.86 -65.64
C ALA A 564 25.84 0.92 -64.42
N VAL A 565 25.58 -0.38 -64.62
CA VAL A 565 25.69 -1.42 -63.58
C VAL A 565 27.13 -1.92 -63.44
N GLU A 566 27.83 -2.13 -64.56
CA GLU A 566 29.22 -2.61 -64.59
C GLU A 566 30.20 -1.59 -63.98
N ASP A 567 30.10 -0.31 -64.33
CA ASP A 567 30.90 0.78 -63.75
C ASP A 567 30.67 0.91 -62.23
N LYS A 568 29.42 0.73 -61.76
CA LYS A 568 29.12 0.71 -60.31
C LYS A 568 29.75 -0.50 -59.60
N LEU A 569 29.81 -1.65 -60.27
CA LEU A 569 30.49 -2.85 -59.77
C LEU A 569 32.01 -2.64 -59.70
N ILE A 570 32.61 -2.05 -60.73
CA ILE A 570 34.04 -1.68 -60.78
C ILE A 570 34.38 -0.65 -59.68
N GLN A 571 33.51 0.34 -59.48
CA GLN A 571 33.61 1.33 -58.39
C GLN A 571 33.55 0.63 -57.02
N ALA A 572 32.60 -0.27 -56.80
CA ALA A 572 32.46 -1.01 -55.54
C ALA A 572 33.68 -1.90 -55.24
N VAL A 573 34.14 -2.69 -56.22
CA VAL A 573 35.34 -3.56 -56.08
C VAL A 573 36.60 -2.72 -55.82
N SER A 574 36.74 -1.57 -56.47
CA SER A 574 37.85 -0.63 -56.22
C SER A 574 37.80 -0.03 -54.81
N ASN A 575 36.61 0.36 -54.34
CA ASN A 575 36.41 0.96 -53.02
C ASN A 575 36.69 -0.02 -51.86
N VAL A 576 36.57 -1.34 -52.09
CA VAL A 576 36.90 -2.40 -51.11
C VAL A 576 38.39 -2.79 -51.15
N GLY A 577 39.19 -2.20 -52.03
CA GLY A 577 40.65 -2.35 -52.07
C GLY A 577 41.17 -3.65 -52.71
N LEU A 578 40.27 -4.53 -53.17
CA LEU A 578 40.61 -5.86 -53.75
C LEU A 578 41.37 -5.80 -55.09
N ALA A 579 41.64 -4.61 -55.61
CA ALA A 579 42.26 -4.39 -56.92
C ALA A 579 43.80 -4.23 -56.89
N SER A 580 44.46 -4.43 -55.73
CA SER A 580 45.91 -4.25 -55.60
C SER A 580 46.74 -5.42 -56.16
N ASP A 581 46.20 -6.64 -56.12
CA ASP A 581 46.99 -7.88 -56.26
C ASP A 581 46.71 -8.62 -57.60
N LEU A 582 45.95 -8.01 -58.51
CA LEU A 582 45.62 -8.55 -59.83
C LEU A 582 46.38 -7.79 -60.93
N ASP A 583 47.11 -8.53 -61.77
CA ASP A 583 47.87 -7.97 -62.88
C ASP A 583 46.92 -7.32 -63.92
N ARG A 584 47.13 -6.02 -64.16
CA ARG A 584 46.28 -5.22 -65.05
C ARG A 584 46.46 -5.53 -66.52
N ASP A 585 47.61 -6.07 -66.94
CA ASP A 585 47.90 -6.27 -68.37
C ASP A 585 47.20 -7.53 -68.93
N LEU A 586 46.84 -8.50 -68.07
CA LEU A 586 46.03 -9.67 -68.47
C LEU A 586 44.53 -9.36 -68.67
N LEU A 587 44.05 -8.19 -68.22
CA LEU A 587 42.66 -7.75 -68.37
C LEU A 587 42.45 -6.83 -69.59
N ARG A 588 43.43 -6.70 -70.49
CA ARG A 588 43.39 -5.72 -71.58
C ARG A 588 43.86 -6.23 -72.95
N GLY A 589 43.11 -7.15 -73.56
CA GLY A 589 43.29 -7.50 -74.98
C GLY A 589 42.16 -8.38 -75.54
N THR A 590 41.82 -8.34 -76.83
CA THR A 590 42.16 -7.36 -77.89
C THR A 590 41.03 -7.35 -78.92
N GLY A 591 40.42 -6.20 -79.20
CA GLY A 591 39.38 -6.07 -80.22
C GLY A 591 39.93 -5.66 -81.60
N ASN A 592 39.34 -6.22 -82.65
CA ASN A 592 39.44 -5.88 -84.08
C ASN A 592 40.67 -6.37 -84.87
N GLU A 593 40.47 -7.50 -85.57
CA GLU A 593 40.94 -7.82 -86.95
C GLU A 593 42.45 -7.91 -87.31
N PRO A 594 42.83 -8.58 -88.43
CA PRO A 594 42.38 -9.90 -88.90
C PRO A 594 43.56 -10.77 -89.44
N CYS A 595 43.25 -11.94 -90.04
CA CYS A 595 43.90 -12.58 -91.21
C CYS A 595 44.31 -14.08 -91.08
N LEU A 596 43.49 -14.95 -91.69
CA LEU A 596 43.80 -16.17 -92.48
C LEU A 596 44.91 -17.16 -91.98
N THR A 597 44.66 -18.48 -91.95
CA THR A 597 44.55 -19.27 -93.20
C THR A 597 44.03 -20.72 -92.98
N THR A 598 43.07 -21.16 -93.82
CA THR A 598 42.85 -22.53 -94.39
C THR A 598 42.81 -23.81 -93.52
N ALA A 599 41.94 -24.81 -93.75
CA ALA A 599 40.82 -24.93 -94.69
C ALA A 599 39.91 -26.18 -94.44
N HIS A 600 38.61 -26.02 -94.72
CA HIS A 600 37.68 -27.00 -95.33
C HIS A 600 37.28 -28.29 -94.55
N GLY A 601 36.24 -28.19 -93.70
CA GLY A 601 34.86 -28.64 -94.00
C GLY A 601 34.49 -30.13 -94.14
N LEU A 602 33.44 -30.55 -93.41
CA LEU A 602 32.26 -31.34 -93.88
C LEU A 602 31.14 -31.18 -92.82
N VAL A 603 29.96 -30.65 -93.18
CA VAL A 603 28.68 -31.37 -93.46
C VAL A 603 27.81 -31.72 -92.24
N HIS A 604 26.52 -31.40 -92.38
CA HIS A 604 25.44 -31.41 -91.39
C HIS A 604 24.63 -32.72 -91.40
N LEU A 605 24.52 -33.39 -90.25
CA LEU A 605 23.59 -34.48 -89.82
C LEU A 605 23.89 -34.72 -88.33
N LYS A 606 22.99 -34.89 -87.35
CA LYS A 606 21.59 -35.33 -87.23
C LYS A 606 21.34 -36.86 -87.29
N ASP A 607 20.62 -37.32 -86.27
CA ASP A 607 19.95 -38.62 -86.04
C ASP A 607 20.80 -39.82 -85.54
N PHE A 608 20.22 -40.55 -84.57
CA PHE A 608 20.64 -41.80 -83.89
C PHE A 608 21.96 -41.76 -83.08
N ASP A 609 22.05 -42.18 -81.81
CA ASP A 609 21.23 -43.07 -80.95
C ASP A 609 21.14 -44.54 -81.40
N LYS A 610 22.24 -45.29 -81.19
CA LYS A 610 22.21 -46.71 -80.76
C LYS A 610 23.58 -47.32 -80.43
N GLY A 611 23.67 -47.92 -79.25
CA GLY A 611 24.09 -49.33 -79.11
C GLY A 611 25.53 -49.66 -78.66
N CYS A 612 25.62 -50.80 -77.98
CA CYS A 612 26.81 -51.57 -77.54
C CYS A 612 27.69 -50.86 -76.49
N GLU A 613 27.69 -51.24 -75.22
CA GLU A 613 28.06 -52.55 -74.63
C GLU A 613 29.55 -52.87 -74.74
N SER A 614 30.21 -52.92 -73.58
CA SER A 614 31.38 -53.76 -73.31
C SER A 614 31.30 -54.25 -71.86
N GLU A 615 31.63 -55.52 -71.65
CA GLU A 615 31.49 -56.22 -70.37
C GLU A 615 32.76 -56.06 -69.51
N THR A 616 32.62 -55.93 -68.17
CA THR A 616 33.13 -56.91 -67.16
C THR A 616 33.17 -56.34 -65.73
N ASP A 617 32.80 -57.21 -64.79
CA ASP A 617 33.25 -57.36 -63.40
C ASP A 617 33.53 -56.12 -62.51
N THR A 618 32.55 -55.81 -61.65
CA THR A 618 32.77 -55.84 -60.18
C THR A 618 31.58 -56.51 -59.51
N GLU A 619 31.84 -57.50 -58.63
CA GLU A 619 30.84 -58.09 -57.72
C GLU A 619 30.57 -57.16 -56.51
N GLU A 620 29.53 -57.49 -55.72
CA GLU A 620 29.02 -56.76 -54.55
C GLU A 620 28.46 -55.34 -54.88
N PHE A 621 27.21 -54.99 -54.57
CA PHE A 621 26.58 -55.04 -53.25
C PHE A 621 25.05 -55.29 -53.31
N GLU A 622 24.45 -55.45 -52.12
CA GLU A 622 23.04 -55.75 -51.91
C GLU A 622 22.06 -54.72 -52.50
N LYS A 623 20.93 -55.22 -53.04
CA LYS A 623 19.70 -54.43 -53.24
C LYS A 623 18.50 -55.17 -52.64
N VAL A 624 18.03 -54.69 -51.49
CA VAL A 624 16.68 -55.00 -50.99
C VAL A 624 15.68 -54.22 -51.84
N SER A 625 14.78 -54.92 -52.52
CA SER A 625 13.74 -54.31 -53.36
C SER A 625 12.52 -53.90 -52.53
N GLN A 626 11.99 -52.71 -52.82
CA GLN A 626 10.66 -52.30 -52.34
C GLN A 626 9.57 -52.86 -53.27
N SER A 627 8.38 -53.11 -52.71
CA SER A 627 7.25 -53.67 -53.45
C SER A 627 6.48 -52.60 -54.24
N PRO A 628 6.11 -52.87 -55.51
CA PRO A 628 5.03 -52.14 -56.19
C PRO A 628 3.65 -52.66 -55.75
N LEU A 629 2.61 -51.83 -55.89
CA LEU A 629 1.21 -52.26 -55.80
C LEU A 629 0.65 -52.70 -57.16
N GLU A 630 -0.24 -53.68 -57.09
CA GLU A 630 -1.46 -53.91 -57.89
C GLU A 630 -1.54 -53.44 -59.36
N MET A 631 -1.77 -54.39 -60.25
CA MET A 631 -2.54 -54.19 -61.49
C MET A 631 -3.55 -55.33 -61.67
N ASN A 632 -4.77 -54.98 -62.10
CA ASN A 632 -5.92 -55.89 -62.18
C ASN A 632 -5.77 -56.97 -63.26
N PHE A 633 -6.37 -58.14 -63.01
CA PHE A 633 -6.56 -59.19 -64.03
C PHE A 633 -8.01 -59.69 -64.05
N ASP A 634 -8.75 -59.25 -65.06
CA ASP A 634 -10.05 -59.81 -65.41
C ASP A 634 -9.92 -61.25 -65.95
N LYS A 635 -10.90 -62.10 -65.61
CA LYS A 635 -10.94 -63.50 -66.03
C LYS A 635 -12.00 -63.72 -67.11
N ASN A 636 -11.59 -64.04 -68.33
CA ASN A 636 -12.38 -64.86 -69.27
C ASN A 636 -11.55 -65.31 -70.49
N ILE A 637 -11.17 -66.58 -70.55
CA ILE A 637 -10.72 -67.24 -71.79
C ILE A 637 -11.46 -68.57 -71.92
N THR A 638 -12.06 -68.80 -73.09
CA THR A 638 -12.82 -70.03 -73.40
C THR A 638 -11.97 -71.00 -74.22
N THR A 639 -12.20 -72.29 -73.99
CA THR A 639 -11.56 -73.48 -74.59
C THR A 639 -11.39 -73.45 -76.11
N LEU A 640 -10.32 -74.11 -76.62
CA LEU A 640 -10.40 -74.99 -77.79
C LEU A 640 -9.31 -76.10 -77.76
N GLN A 641 -9.47 -77.11 -78.61
CA GLN A 641 -8.93 -78.48 -78.44
C GLN A 641 -7.44 -78.69 -78.81
N PRO A 642 -6.74 -79.66 -78.17
CA PRO A 642 -5.49 -80.23 -78.69
C PRO A 642 -5.74 -81.32 -79.74
N ARG A 643 -4.72 -81.67 -80.54
CA ARG A 643 -4.75 -82.81 -81.48
C ARG A 643 -3.56 -83.75 -81.24
N MET A 644 -3.81 -85.05 -81.28
CA MET A 644 -2.87 -86.12 -80.95
C MET A 644 -1.94 -86.52 -82.11
N GLN A 645 -0.76 -87.02 -81.76
CA GLN A 645 -0.15 -88.28 -82.26
C GLN A 645 1.03 -88.62 -81.31
N ASP A 646 1.03 -89.71 -80.55
CA ASP A 646 0.97 -91.16 -80.87
C ASP A 646 2.36 -91.78 -81.10
N ALA A 647 2.87 -92.46 -80.07
CA ALA A 647 3.89 -93.51 -80.19
C ALA A 647 3.86 -94.43 -78.94
N SER A 648 3.15 -95.54 -79.03
CA SER A 648 3.37 -96.70 -78.15
C SER A 648 4.69 -97.40 -78.57
N THR A 649 5.30 -98.36 -77.85
CA THR A 649 4.85 -99.29 -76.79
C THR A 649 6.11 -99.83 -76.09
N PHE A 650 6.06 -100.39 -74.86
CA PHE A 650 6.70 -101.68 -74.52
C PHE A 650 6.42 -102.15 -73.07
N THR A 651 6.27 -103.48 -72.90
CA THR A 651 6.31 -104.29 -71.65
C THR A 651 5.33 -103.98 -70.50
N GLU A 652 4.47 -104.96 -70.19
CA GLU A 652 3.45 -104.94 -69.12
C GLU A 652 4.01 -105.06 -67.67
N ASP A 653 5.24 -105.54 -67.47
CA ASP A 653 5.75 -105.95 -66.16
C ASP A 653 5.86 -104.82 -65.11
N ASN A 654 5.94 -103.55 -65.52
CA ASN A 654 5.93 -102.42 -64.58
C ASN A 654 4.60 -102.26 -63.85
N LEU A 655 3.46 -102.65 -64.47
CA LEU A 655 2.12 -102.24 -64.06
C LEU A 655 1.77 -102.65 -62.62
N GLN A 656 2.33 -103.76 -62.14
CA GLN A 656 2.01 -104.33 -60.83
C GLN A 656 2.81 -103.69 -59.69
N ILE A 657 4.07 -103.30 -59.93
CA ILE A 657 4.89 -102.53 -58.98
C ILE A 657 4.32 -101.11 -58.86
N THR A 658 4.08 -100.43 -59.99
CA THR A 658 3.55 -99.06 -60.00
C THR A 658 2.18 -98.97 -59.34
N ARG A 659 1.30 -99.98 -59.49
CA ARG A 659 0.05 -100.06 -58.71
C ARG A 659 0.30 -100.12 -57.20
N SER A 660 1.20 -100.98 -56.74
CA SER A 660 1.49 -101.14 -55.31
C SER A 660 2.08 -99.87 -54.65
N GLU A 661 2.81 -99.06 -55.43
CA GLU A 661 3.35 -97.77 -54.96
C GLU A 661 2.31 -96.64 -55.07
N TYR A 662 1.50 -96.64 -56.13
CA TYR A 662 0.35 -95.76 -56.28
C TYR A 662 -0.64 -95.91 -55.12
N ASP A 663 -0.97 -97.15 -54.71
CA ASP A 663 -1.91 -97.39 -53.60
C ASP A 663 -1.31 -96.97 -52.24
N LYS A 664 0.00 -97.12 -52.04
CA LYS A 664 0.71 -96.58 -50.85
C LYS A 664 0.69 -95.04 -50.84
N LEU A 665 1.04 -94.41 -51.97
CA LEU A 665 1.06 -92.96 -52.11
C LEU A 665 -0.34 -92.36 -51.93
N LYS A 666 -1.36 -93.00 -52.51
CA LYS A 666 -2.78 -92.68 -52.33
C LYS A 666 -3.21 -92.81 -50.88
N SER A 667 -2.82 -93.87 -50.17
CA SER A 667 -3.10 -94.01 -48.72
C SER A 667 -2.41 -92.93 -47.89
N CYS A 668 -1.19 -92.52 -48.27
CA CYS A 668 -0.48 -91.42 -47.62
C CYS A 668 -1.16 -90.06 -47.86
N LEU A 669 -1.56 -89.78 -49.11
CA LEU A 669 -2.28 -88.56 -49.49
C LEU A 669 -3.66 -88.45 -48.85
N VAL A 670 -4.40 -89.57 -48.70
CA VAL A 670 -5.67 -89.58 -47.96
C VAL A 670 -5.46 -89.21 -46.49
N LYS A 671 -4.48 -89.82 -45.80
CA LYS A 671 -4.16 -89.47 -44.41
C LYS A 671 -3.69 -88.03 -44.23
N LEU A 672 -2.93 -87.51 -45.19
CA LEU A 672 -2.45 -86.13 -45.17
C LEU A 672 -3.59 -85.14 -45.45
N HIS A 673 -4.59 -85.52 -46.26
CA HIS A 673 -5.83 -84.77 -46.43
C HIS A 673 -6.71 -84.81 -45.17
N GLU A 674 -6.87 -85.98 -44.53
CA GLU A 674 -7.60 -86.14 -43.27
C GLU A 674 -7.00 -85.25 -42.17
N LEU A 675 -5.68 -85.33 -41.94
CA LEU A 675 -4.96 -84.48 -40.97
C LEU A 675 -5.05 -82.98 -41.31
N ALA A 676 -4.96 -82.61 -42.59
CA ALA A 676 -5.13 -81.21 -43.00
C ALA A 676 -6.57 -80.71 -42.81
N GLN A 677 -7.56 -81.58 -42.97
CA GLN A 677 -8.97 -81.28 -42.72
C GLN A 677 -9.26 -81.14 -41.21
N GLU A 678 -8.70 -82.01 -40.37
CA GLU A 678 -8.77 -81.89 -38.91
C GLU A 678 -8.13 -80.57 -38.42
N ALA A 679 -6.92 -80.24 -38.90
CA ALA A 679 -6.25 -78.99 -38.58
C ALA A 679 -7.05 -77.75 -39.05
N MET A 680 -7.66 -77.79 -40.25
CA MET A 680 -8.54 -76.71 -40.72
C MET A 680 -9.85 -76.59 -39.91
N VAL A 681 -10.36 -77.68 -39.33
CA VAL A 681 -11.51 -77.63 -38.41
C VAL A 681 -11.09 -77.03 -37.07
N GLN A 682 -9.96 -77.46 -36.51
CA GLN A 682 -9.46 -76.94 -35.24
C GLN A 682 -9.16 -75.43 -35.32
N LEU A 683 -8.43 -74.97 -36.34
CA LEU A 683 -8.17 -73.53 -36.54
C LEU A 683 -9.45 -72.70 -36.71
N ARG A 684 -10.53 -73.28 -37.26
CA ARG A 684 -11.84 -72.60 -37.36
C ARG A 684 -12.56 -72.51 -36.02
N LEU A 685 -12.38 -73.48 -35.13
CA LEU A 685 -12.89 -73.42 -33.75
C LEU A 685 -12.11 -72.38 -32.94
N GLU A 686 -10.78 -72.41 -32.98
CA GLU A 686 -9.92 -71.43 -32.30
C GLU A 686 -10.19 -69.99 -32.76
N MET A 687 -10.39 -69.77 -34.07
CA MET A 687 -10.83 -68.48 -34.62
C MET A 687 -12.28 -68.10 -34.26
N SER A 688 -13.15 -69.05 -33.92
CA SER A 688 -14.50 -68.78 -33.43
C SER A 688 -14.47 -68.36 -31.96
N ASP A 689 -13.68 -69.05 -31.14
CA ASP A 689 -13.54 -68.76 -29.72
C ASP A 689 -12.83 -67.41 -29.49
N LEU A 690 -11.80 -67.09 -30.28
CA LEU A 690 -11.19 -65.75 -30.29
C LEU A 690 -12.18 -64.64 -30.65
N ARG A 691 -13.07 -64.87 -31.64
CA ARG A 691 -14.12 -63.90 -31.98
C ARG A 691 -15.13 -63.71 -30.85
N ALA A 692 -15.52 -64.80 -30.17
CA ALA A 692 -16.41 -64.73 -29.01
C ALA A 692 -15.77 -63.99 -27.82
N GLN A 693 -14.46 -64.17 -27.58
CA GLN A 693 -13.72 -63.44 -26.54
C GLN A 693 -13.59 -61.94 -26.87
N VAL A 694 -13.24 -61.59 -28.11
CA VAL A 694 -13.17 -60.19 -28.54
C VAL A 694 -14.53 -59.50 -28.41
N GLU A 695 -15.61 -60.17 -28.81
CA GLU A 695 -16.97 -59.63 -28.67
C GLU A 695 -17.41 -59.51 -27.20
N SER A 696 -17.04 -60.45 -26.31
CA SER A 696 -17.27 -60.28 -24.87
C SER A 696 -16.57 -59.04 -24.34
N ASN A 697 -15.25 -58.94 -24.58
CA ASN A 697 -14.44 -57.82 -24.11
C ASN A 697 -14.94 -56.46 -24.63
N ARG A 698 -15.47 -56.41 -25.87
CA ARG A 698 -16.08 -55.21 -26.48
C ARG A 698 -17.35 -54.79 -25.74
N ASN A 699 -18.21 -55.74 -25.38
CA ASN A 699 -19.43 -55.46 -24.61
C ASN A 699 -19.12 -55.10 -23.14
N ASP A 700 -18.14 -55.76 -22.52
CA ASP A 700 -17.66 -55.43 -21.18
C ASP A 700 -17.06 -54.01 -21.13
N LEU A 701 -16.28 -53.61 -22.13
CA LEU A 701 -15.75 -52.24 -22.25
C LEU A 701 -16.87 -51.21 -22.43
N ALA A 702 -17.85 -51.48 -23.29
CA ALA A 702 -19.00 -50.60 -23.50
C ALA A 702 -19.85 -50.40 -22.23
N LEU A 703 -19.98 -51.44 -21.40
CA LEU A 703 -20.63 -51.32 -20.08
C LEU A 703 -19.81 -50.43 -19.13
N ASN A 704 -18.50 -50.65 -19.02
CA ASN A 704 -17.62 -49.85 -18.17
C ASN A 704 -17.60 -48.36 -18.57
N LEU A 705 -17.56 -48.06 -19.87
CA LEU A 705 -17.65 -46.69 -20.40
C LEU A 705 -19.00 -46.05 -20.01
N LYS A 706 -20.10 -46.78 -20.16
CA LYS A 706 -21.44 -46.29 -19.80
C LYS A 706 -21.59 -46.03 -18.30
N GLU A 707 -21.04 -46.88 -17.44
CA GLU A 707 -20.99 -46.63 -16.00
C GLU A 707 -20.14 -45.40 -15.67
N PHE A 708 -18.96 -45.25 -16.31
CA PHE A 708 -18.10 -44.07 -16.14
C PHE A 708 -18.81 -42.76 -16.54
N CYS A 709 -19.43 -42.70 -17.71
CA CYS A 709 -20.21 -41.53 -18.15
C CYS A 709 -21.35 -41.21 -17.18
N SER A 710 -22.03 -42.23 -16.63
CA SER A 710 -23.07 -42.01 -15.61
C SER A 710 -22.49 -41.44 -14.30
N SER A 711 -21.32 -41.90 -13.87
CA SER A 711 -20.61 -41.36 -12.70
C SER A 711 -20.10 -39.94 -12.92
N TRP A 712 -19.65 -39.62 -14.14
CA TRP A 712 -19.20 -38.29 -14.53
C TRP A 712 -20.35 -37.28 -14.54
N ASN A 713 -21.49 -37.65 -15.14
CA ASN A 713 -22.70 -36.82 -15.13
C ASN A 713 -23.25 -36.61 -13.70
N ASN A 714 -23.20 -37.63 -12.84
CA ASN A 714 -23.53 -37.46 -11.42
C ASN A 714 -22.57 -36.47 -10.73
N LEU A 715 -21.27 -36.49 -11.05
CA LEU A 715 -20.29 -35.56 -10.49
C LEU A 715 -20.51 -34.11 -10.97
N ILE A 716 -20.89 -33.92 -12.24
CA ILE A 716 -21.29 -32.61 -12.79
C ILE A 716 -22.52 -32.09 -12.07
N VAL A 717 -23.57 -32.91 -11.93
CA VAL A 717 -24.81 -32.55 -11.23
C VAL A 717 -24.56 -32.24 -9.75
N MET A 718 -23.64 -32.96 -9.08
CA MET A 718 -23.27 -32.60 -7.70
C MET A 718 -22.58 -31.23 -7.63
N ARG A 719 -21.58 -30.96 -8.49
CA ARG A 719 -20.91 -29.65 -8.54
C ARG A 719 -21.86 -28.51 -8.83
N ASP A 720 -22.75 -28.68 -9.82
CA ASP A 720 -23.77 -27.69 -10.18
C ASP A 720 -24.76 -27.42 -9.02
N ASN A 721 -25.13 -28.43 -8.24
CA ASN A 721 -25.94 -28.25 -7.04
C ASN A 721 -25.18 -27.55 -5.88
N GLU A 722 -23.88 -27.82 -5.72
CA GLU A 722 -23.01 -27.14 -4.75
C GLU A 722 -22.81 -25.66 -5.12
N GLU A 723 -22.54 -25.37 -6.40
CA GLU A 723 -22.44 -24.01 -6.94
C GLU A 723 -23.76 -23.26 -6.81
N LYS A 724 -24.90 -23.90 -7.12
CA LYS A 724 -26.23 -23.35 -6.86
C LYS A 724 -26.56 -23.22 -5.36
N ALA A 725 -25.83 -23.85 -4.45
CA ALA A 725 -26.00 -23.65 -3.01
C ALA A 725 -25.20 -22.43 -2.53
N THR A 726 -23.91 -22.33 -2.87
CA THR A 726 -23.07 -21.18 -2.52
C THR A 726 -23.61 -19.88 -3.12
N ILE A 727 -24.10 -19.91 -4.36
CA ILE A 727 -24.77 -18.76 -5.00
C ILE A 727 -25.99 -18.27 -4.19
N ARG A 728 -26.80 -19.17 -3.61
CA ARG A 728 -27.96 -18.78 -2.79
C ARG A 728 -27.54 -18.18 -1.44
N GLU A 729 -26.49 -18.72 -0.82
CA GLU A 729 -25.94 -18.18 0.43
C GLU A 729 -25.33 -16.80 0.22
N ILE A 730 -24.52 -16.62 -0.84
CA ILE A 730 -23.93 -15.35 -1.25
C ILE A 730 -25.01 -14.31 -1.53
N ASN A 731 -26.05 -14.65 -2.29
CA ASN A 731 -27.15 -13.73 -2.60
C ASN A 731 -27.95 -13.32 -1.35
N GLY A 732 -28.23 -14.26 -0.43
CA GLY A 732 -28.89 -13.94 0.84
C GLY A 732 -28.06 -13.01 1.74
N ASN A 733 -26.73 -13.21 1.76
CA ASN A 733 -25.81 -12.31 2.47
C ASN A 733 -25.80 -10.90 1.84
N PHE A 734 -25.77 -10.79 0.51
CA PHE A 734 -25.87 -9.50 -0.17
C PHE A 734 -27.23 -8.80 0.05
N GLU A 735 -28.35 -9.53 0.05
CA GLU A 735 -29.68 -8.96 0.33
C GLU A 735 -29.77 -8.41 1.76
N GLY A 736 -29.15 -9.09 2.74
CA GLY A 736 -28.96 -8.56 4.10
C GLY A 736 -28.13 -7.27 4.14
N ILE A 737 -26.96 -7.26 3.50
CA ILE A 737 -26.07 -6.09 3.44
C ILE A 737 -26.75 -4.89 2.76
N ILE A 738 -27.50 -5.11 1.67
CA ILE A 738 -28.25 -4.04 0.98
C ILE A 738 -29.29 -3.43 1.92
N LYS A 739 -30.06 -4.27 2.64
CA LYS A 739 -31.07 -3.81 3.59
C LYS A 739 -30.48 -3.00 4.75
N ASP A 740 -29.34 -3.45 5.30
CA ASP A 740 -28.63 -2.73 6.37
C ASP A 740 -28.10 -1.37 5.87
N LEU A 741 -27.61 -1.31 4.62
CA LEU A 741 -27.19 -0.06 3.98
C LEU A 741 -28.37 0.89 3.70
N GLU A 742 -29.55 0.37 3.32
CA GLU A 742 -30.77 1.17 3.19
C GLU A 742 -31.30 1.69 4.54
N GLU A 743 -31.10 0.95 5.64
CA GLU A 743 -31.41 1.42 6.99
C GLU A 743 -30.44 2.50 7.46
N GLN A 744 -29.12 2.29 7.27
CA GLN A 744 -28.11 3.32 7.55
C GLN A 744 -28.32 4.58 6.70
N LYS A 745 -28.72 4.44 5.43
CA LYS A 745 -29.06 5.58 4.57
C LYS A 745 -30.25 6.35 5.16
N ARG A 746 -31.36 5.69 5.47
CA ARG A 746 -32.55 6.34 6.06
C ARG A 746 -32.23 7.06 7.38
N ALA A 747 -31.37 6.48 8.23
CA ALA A 747 -30.91 7.13 9.47
C ALA A 747 -30.04 8.38 9.20
N LYS A 748 -29.17 8.34 8.17
CA LYS A 748 -28.38 9.51 7.75
C LYS A 748 -29.23 10.61 7.11
N ASP A 749 -30.18 10.23 6.25
CA ASP A 749 -31.12 11.17 5.61
C ASP A 749 -31.96 11.91 6.67
N GLN A 750 -32.48 11.19 7.68
CA GLN A 750 -33.14 11.80 8.85
C GLN A 750 -32.22 12.75 9.62
N LYS A 751 -30.95 12.38 9.84
CA LYS A 751 -30.03 13.27 10.57
C LYS A 751 -29.65 14.52 9.77
N ILE A 752 -29.63 14.45 8.44
CA ILE A 752 -29.48 15.62 7.57
C ILE A 752 -30.69 16.55 7.72
N GLU A 753 -31.91 16.01 7.77
CA GLU A 753 -33.14 16.81 7.96
C GLU A 753 -33.15 17.52 9.33
N GLU A 754 -32.77 16.84 10.42
CA GLU A 754 -32.57 17.47 11.74
C GLU A 754 -31.57 18.63 11.69
N LEU A 755 -30.40 18.41 11.08
CA LEU A 755 -29.33 19.41 11.00
C LEU A 755 -29.70 20.62 10.11
N LEU A 756 -30.55 20.42 9.10
CA LEU A 756 -31.09 21.52 8.29
C LEU A 756 -32.08 22.38 9.09
N MET A 757 -32.91 21.78 9.95
CA MET A 757 -33.77 22.53 10.86
C MET A 757 -32.95 23.28 11.92
N GLU A 758 -31.95 22.63 12.54
CA GLU A 758 -31.04 23.24 13.51
C GLU A 758 -30.30 24.44 12.90
N LYS A 759 -29.72 24.27 11.70
CA LYS A 759 -29.11 25.36 10.93
C LYS A 759 -30.07 26.53 10.72
N SER A 760 -31.31 26.27 10.28
CA SER A 760 -32.29 27.32 10.03
C SER A 760 -32.66 28.09 11.31
N THR A 761 -32.72 27.41 12.47
CA THR A 761 -32.92 28.10 13.76
C THR A 761 -31.73 28.99 14.13
N LEU A 762 -30.49 28.51 13.96
CA LEU A 762 -29.27 29.28 14.24
C LEU A 762 -29.12 30.50 13.32
N GLU A 763 -29.43 30.38 12.03
CA GLU A 763 -29.47 31.52 11.10
C GLU A 763 -30.47 32.59 11.55
N GLY A 764 -31.63 32.17 12.08
CA GLY A 764 -32.64 33.07 12.66
C GLY A 764 -32.29 33.65 14.03
N GLU A 765 -31.33 33.08 14.76
CA GLU A 765 -30.78 33.66 16.00
C GLU A 765 -29.64 34.63 15.72
N ILE A 766 -28.76 34.30 14.76
CA ILE A 766 -27.71 35.19 14.27
C ILE A 766 -28.31 36.49 13.74
N LEU A 767 -29.39 36.43 12.95
CA LEU A 767 -30.08 37.62 12.42
C LEU A 767 -30.53 38.57 13.55
N LYS A 768 -31.20 38.06 14.59
CA LYS A 768 -31.63 38.84 15.76
C LYS A 768 -30.46 39.41 16.55
N SER A 769 -29.35 38.68 16.63
CA SER A 769 -28.12 39.18 17.24
C SER A 769 -27.48 40.31 16.44
N CYS A 770 -27.53 40.25 15.10
CA CYS A 770 -27.09 41.34 14.23
C CYS A 770 -27.98 42.58 14.35
N GLU A 771 -29.31 42.41 14.40
CA GLU A 771 -30.26 43.49 14.70
C GLU A 771 -29.93 44.16 16.04
N SER A 772 -29.76 43.36 17.09
CA SER A 772 -29.41 43.85 18.44
C SER A 772 -28.06 44.59 18.49
N LEU A 773 -27.07 44.13 17.72
CA LEU A 773 -25.76 44.81 17.61
C LEU A 773 -25.85 46.14 16.87
N ASN A 774 -26.67 46.22 15.82
CA ASN A 774 -26.90 47.47 15.09
C ASN A 774 -27.59 48.52 15.99
N GLU A 775 -28.61 48.14 16.77
CA GLU A 775 -29.24 49.02 17.76
C GLU A 775 -28.22 49.50 18.81
N LEU A 776 -27.35 48.61 19.31
CA LEU A 776 -26.32 48.98 20.28
C LEU A 776 -25.31 49.98 19.68
N GLN A 777 -24.93 49.79 18.41
CA GLN A 777 -24.01 50.66 17.69
C GLN A 777 -24.63 52.06 17.43
N GLU A 778 -25.91 52.13 17.07
CA GLU A 778 -26.61 53.43 16.91
C GLU A 778 -26.68 54.19 18.24
N ASN A 779 -27.01 53.50 19.33
CA ASN A 779 -27.02 54.08 20.68
C ASN A 779 -25.62 54.55 21.13
N PHE A 780 -24.56 53.79 20.82
CA PHE A 780 -23.18 54.19 21.09
C PHE A 780 -22.79 55.45 20.30
N ASN A 781 -23.07 55.47 18.99
CA ASN A 781 -22.80 56.61 18.12
C ASN A 781 -23.47 57.90 18.64
N LYS A 782 -24.76 57.81 19.01
CA LYS A 782 -25.52 58.90 19.61
C LYS A 782 -24.89 59.38 20.92
N THR A 783 -24.51 58.45 21.81
CA THR A 783 -23.85 58.77 23.09
C THR A 783 -22.50 59.45 22.87
N THR A 784 -21.73 59.06 21.85
CA THR A 784 -20.47 59.74 21.51
C THR A 784 -20.69 61.13 20.90
N GLU A 785 -21.75 61.35 20.12
CA GLU A 785 -22.09 62.68 19.59
C GLU A 785 -22.54 63.63 20.72
N GLU A 786 -23.35 63.14 21.65
CA GLU A 786 -23.76 63.87 22.86
C GLU A 786 -22.55 64.21 23.74
N ASN A 787 -21.65 63.25 23.99
CA ASN A 787 -20.41 63.50 24.72
C ASN A 787 -19.52 64.55 24.00
N SER A 788 -19.36 64.48 22.68
CA SER A 788 -18.59 65.48 21.92
C SER A 788 -19.12 66.90 22.12
N LYS A 789 -20.45 67.07 22.07
CA LYS A 789 -21.11 68.37 22.32
C LYS A 789 -20.81 68.88 23.73
N THR A 790 -20.83 68.03 24.75
CA THR A 790 -20.47 68.45 26.12
C THR A 790 -18.98 68.82 26.27
N ILE A 791 -18.09 68.16 25.54
CA ILE A 791 -16.64 68.47 25.55
C ILE A 791 -16.39 69.85 24.95
N ASP A 792 -17.05 70.21 23.85
CA ASP A 792 -16.88 71.52 23.22
C ASP A 792 -17.54 72.65 24.03
N ASP A 793 -18.69 72.41 24.66
CA ASP A 793 -19.29 73.34 25.64
C ASP A 793 -18.37 73.58 26.85
N LEU A 794 -17.69 72.53 27.34
CA LEU A 794 -16.72 72.64 28.43
C LEU A 794 -15.45 73.39 28.00
N ARG A 795 -14.92 73.11 26.81
CA ARG A 795 -13.78 73.85 26.22
C ARG A 795 -14.07 75.34 26.14
N LYS A 796 -15.23 75.71 25.59
CA LYS A 796 -15.65 77.11 25.45
C LYS A 796 -15.75 77.82 26.80
N ARG A 797 -16.34 77.17 27.82
CA ARG A 797 -16.41 77.73 29.19
C ARG A 797 -15.03 77.88 29.84
N LEU A 798 -14.06 77.03 29.48
CA LEU A 798 -12.69 77.11 29.94
C LEU A 798 -12.00 78.35 29.34
N GLU A 799 -12.12 78.54 28.03
CA GLU A 799 -11.59 79.71 27.31
C GLU A 799 -12.23 81.03 27.79
N GLU A 800 -13.56 81.06 27.99
CA GLU A 800 -14.26 82.20 28.63
C GLU A 800 -13.68 82.54 30.01
N LYS A 801 -13.28 81.53 30.80
CA LYS A 801 -12.65 81.72 32.12
C LYS A 801 -11.18 82.12 32.05
N GLU A 802 -10.44 81.72 31.02
CA GLU A 802 -9.07 82.21 30.80
C GLU A 802 -9.06 83.68 30.37
N ILE A 803 -10.00 84.10 29.53
CA ILE A 803 -10.18 85.52 29.14
C ILE A 803 -10.57 86.37 30.36
N GLU A 804 -11.48 85.89 31.21
CA GLU A 804 -11.84 86.58 32.47
C GLU A 804 -10.65 86.69 33.43
N LYS A 805 -9.87 85.61 33.57
CA LYS A 805 -8.63 85.56 34.36
C LYS A 805 -7.61 86.56 33.83
N GLU A 806 -7.30 86.57 32.53
CA GLU A 806 -6.33 87.51 31.94
C GLU A 806 -6.76 88.97 32.14
N LYS A 807 -8.06 89.26 31.92
CA LYS A 807 -8.62 90.58 32.20
C LYS A 807 -8.42 91.00 33.67
N SER A 808 -8.70 90.11 34.61
CA SER A 808 -8.54 90.42 36.05
C SER A 808 -7.07 90.67 36.44
N VAL A 809 -6.13 89.90 35.87
CA VAL A 809 -4.68 90.10 36.05
C VAL A 809 -4.23 91.45 35.45
N LYS A 810 -4.78 91.83 34.30
CA LYS A 810 -4.49 93.11 33.64
C LYS A 810 -5.00 94.30 34.45
N GLU A 811 -6.23 94.24 34.95
CA GLU A 811 -6.79 95.28 35.83
C GLU A 811 -6.01 95.40 37.15
N ALA A 812 -5.55 94.29 37.73
CA ALA A 812 -4.68 94.29 38.90
C ALA A 812 -3.29 94.93 38.60
N SER A 813 -2.65 94.55 37.48
CA SER A 813 -1.42 95.17 36.98
C SER A 813 -1.58 96.69 36.83
N ASP A 814 -2.64 97.13 36.16
CA ASP A 814 -2.81 98.53 35.81
C ASP A 814 -3.18 99.38 37.04
N ASN A 815 -3.88 98.81 38.03
CA ASN A 815 -4.09 99.47 39.31
C ASN A 815 -2.79 99.55 40.13
N LEU A 816 -1.96 98.51 40.15
CA LEU A 816 -0.64 98.54 40.80
C LEU A 816 0.32 99.56 40.14
N ARG A 817 0.26 99.72 38.80
CA ARG A 817 0.98 100.77 38.07
C ARG A 817 0.47 102.17 38.44
N LYS A 818 -0.84 102.36 38.62
CA LYS A 818 -1.43 103.64 39.05
C LYS A 818 -1.01 104.01 40.48
N THR A 819 -1.05 103.09 41.44
CA THR A 819 -0.65 103.37 42.83
C THR A 819 0.84 103.69 42.91
N HIS A 820 1.71 102.88 42.29
CA HIS A 820 3.15 103.13 42.27
C HIS A 820 3.50 104.47 41.59
N LYS A 821 2.78 104.86 40.52
CA LYS A 821 2.92 106.20 39.92
C LYS A 821 2.49 107.31 40.90
N ALA A 822 1.35 107.16 41.58
CA ALA A 822 0.86 108.15 42.52
C ALA A 822 1.80 108.35 43.72
N GLU A 823 2.43 107.28 44.23
CA GLU A 823 3.47 107.37 45.26
C GLU A 823 4.72 108.11 44.75
N LEU A 824 5.19 107.80 43.53
CA LEU A 824 6.31 108.51 42.90
C LEU A 824 6.02 109.99 42.58
N GLU A 825 4.76 110.40 42.45
CA GLU A 825 4.35 111.80 42.33
C GLU A 825 4.20 112.48 43.71
N ASN A 826 3.70 111.77 44.72
CA ASN A 826 3.62 112.26 46.11
C ASN A 826 5.02 112.51 46.72
N ILE A 827 5.96 111.57 46.51
CA ILE A 827 7.38 111.74 46.90
C ILE A 827 7.99 112.97 46.20
N ARG A 828 7.71 113.16 44.90
CA ARG A 828 8.17 114.34 44.14
C ARG A 828 7.58 115.65 44.66
N ALA A 829 6.30 115.65 45.04
CA ALA A 829 5.63 116.81 45.61
C ALA A 829 6.21 117.18 46.99
N ARG A 830 6.48 116.18 47.84
CA ARG A 830 7.15 116.39 49.14
C ARG A 830 8.54 116.98 48.99
N PHE A 831 9.37 116.45 48.08
CA PHE A 831 10.70 117.02 47.81
C PHE A 831 10.62 118.47 47.29
N LYS A 832 9.67 118.75 46.39
CA LYS A 832 9.50 120.09 45.79
C LYS A 832 8.99 121.15 46.77
N LEU A 833 8.36 120.75 47.88
CA LEU A 833 7.85 121.65 48.92
C LEU A 833 8.90 122.04 49.99
N MET A 834 10.06 121.38 50.04
CA MET A 834 11.02 121.53 51.14
C MET A 834 12.23 122.41 50.80
N THR A 835 12.33 122.95 49.58
CA THR A 835 13.57 123.55 49.05
C THR A 835 13.39 124.87 48.29
N MET A 836 12.68 125.87 48.86
CA MET A 836 12.88 127.29 48.48
C MET A 836 12.22 128.29 49.44
N GLU A 837 13.02 128.93 50.28
CA GLU A 837 12.87 130.36 50.59
C GLU A 837 14.25 131.03 50.40
N ARG A 838 14.27 132.23 49.81
CA ARG A 838 15.42 133.16 49.66
C ARG A 838 16.59 132.76 48.74
N SER A 839 16.62 133.41 47.58
CA SER A 839 17.83 133.78 46.81
C SER A 839 18.50 135.04 47.41
N PRO A 840 19.53 135.67 46.80
CA PRO A 840 20.50 135.20 45.79
C PRO A 840 21.98 135.59 46.08
N SER A 841 22.97 134.87 45.50
CA SER A 841 24.13 135.47 44.76
C SER A 841 25.22 134.44 44.40
N ASP A 842 25.74 134.56 43.17
CA ASP A 842 27.08 134.24 42.64
C ASP A 842 27.81 132.88 42.84
N ASN A 843 28.57 132.54 41.79
CA ASN A 843 29.54 131.44 41.74
C ASN A 843 30.75 131.71 42.68
N SER A 844 31.34 130.66 43.27
CA SER A 844 32.73 130.21 42.98
C SER A 844 33.28 129.18 44.00
N LEU A 845 34.11 128.27 43.48
CA LEU A 845 35.22 127.50 44.10
C LEU A 845 35.24 127.09 45.61
N GLU A 846 35.47 125.79 45.80
CA GLU A 846 36.34 125.10 46.78
C GLU A 846 36.15 125.20 48.32
N LYS A 847 36.28 124.02 48.97
CA LYS A 847 36.98 123.71 50.26
C LYS A 847 37.03 124.85 51.30
N SER A 848 36.46 124.75 52.50
CA SER A 848 36.40 123.62 53.46
C SER A 848 35.50 124.04 54.68
N SER A 849 35.45 123.44 55.87
CA SER A 849 36.26 122.42 56.57
C SER A 849 35.43 121.60 57.60
N ASP A 850 36.09 120.75 58.38
CA ASP A 850 35.52 119.81 59.37
C ASP A 850 34.78 120.44 60.56
N PHE A 851 33.69 119.79 61.01
CA PHE A 851 33.53 119.39 62.42
C PHE A 851 32.63 118.13 62.54
N SER A 852 32.56 117.51 63.73
CA SER A 852 32.46 116.04 63.84
C SER A 852 31.28 115.45 64.63
N SER A 853 30.97 114.18 64.26
CA SER A 853 30.33 113.11 65.06
C SER A 853 28.80 113.13 65.35
N LEU A 854 28.13 112.02 65.02
CA LEU A 854 27.34 111.18 65.95
C LEU A 854 26.92 109.85 65.27
N PRO A 855 27.19 108.63 65.80
CA PRO A 855 27.02 107.39 65.02
C PRO A 855 25.63 106.71 65.05
N ASN A 856 24.79 106.97 66.05
CA ASN A 856 23.79 105.98 66.48
C ASN A 856 22.52 105.84 65.62
N HIS A 857 22.22 106.77 64.70
CA HIS A 857 20.96 106.72 63.93
C HIS A 857 20.97 105.75 62.74
N SER A 858 22.13 105.40 62.18
CA SER A 858 22.21 104.51 61.01
C SER A 858 21.78 103.08 61.35
N ILE A 859 22.22 102.56 62.51
CA ILE A 859 21.95 101.19 62.96
C ILE A 859 20.45 100.97 63.20
N PHE A 860 19.77 101.93 63.83
CA PHE A 860 18.34 101.83 64.15
C PHE A 860 17.46 101.75 62.89
N ILE A 861 17.80 102.52 61.85
CA ILE A 861 17.08 102.48 60.56
C ILE A 861 17.31 101.14 59.85
N GLN A 862 18.54 100.64 59.85
CA GLN A 862 18.87 99.35 59.25
C GLN A 862 18.16 98.19 59.96
N GLN A 863 18.18 98.16 61.29
CA GLN A 863 17.51 97.13 62.10
C GLN A 863 15.98 97.17 61.96
N MET A 864 15.39 98.37 61.78
CA MET A 864 13.95 98.50 61.52
C MET A 864 13.56 98.01 60.12
N ALA A 865 14.40 98.22 59.11
CA ALA A 865 14.19 97.69 57.76
C ALA A 865 14.35 96.15 57.71
N GLU A 866 15.36 95.62 58.41
CA GLU A 866 15.64 94.18 58.52
C GLU A 866 14.49 93.42 59.21
N ASN A 867 13.93 93.98 60.29
CA ASN A 867 12.72 93.46 60.94
C ASN A 867 11.49 93.50 60.00
N PHE A 868 11.30 94.59 59.23
CA PHE A 868 10.15 94.72 58.33
C PHE A 868 10.21 93.71 57.18
N GLU A 869 11.39 93.46 56.62
CA GLU A 869 11.57 92.48 55.55
C GLU A 869 11.43 91.03 56.08
N LEU A 870 11.85 90.75 57.32
CA LEU A 870 11.58 89.47 58.01
C LEU A 870 10.08 89.23 58.27
N ASP A 871 9.32 90.25 58.69
CA ASP A 871 7.88 90.10 58.92
C ASP A 871 7.09 89.98 57.59
N LYS A 872 7.56 90.64 56.53
CA LYS A 872 7.07 90.46 55.15
C LYS A 872 7.37 89.06 54.63
N GLU A 873 8.58 88.54 54.79
CA GLU A 873 8.95 87.17 54.41
C GLU A 873 8.15 86.13 55.19
N ARG A 874 7.89 86.36 56.48
CA ARG A 874 7.00 85.54 57.29
C ARG A 874 5.57 85.53 56.75
N ALA A 875 5.00 86.70 56.46
CA ALA A 875 3.64 86.81 55.91
C ALA A 875 3.49 86.15 54.53
N VAL A 876 4.52 86.23 53.67
CA VAL A 876 4.56 85.52 52.38
C VAL A 876 4.60 84.01 52.58
N ASN A 877 5.47 83.50 53.47
CA ASN A 877 5.56 82.08 53.77
C ASN A 877 4.27 81.52 54.41
N GLU A 878 3.63 82.28 55.30
CA GLU A 878 2.36 81.92 55.93
C GLU A 878 1.20 81.90 54.91
N ALA A 879 1.17 82.83 53.95
CA ALA A 879 0.23 82.80 52.83
C ALA A 879 0.46 81.59 51.89
N ILE A 880 1.72 81.26 51.58
CA ILE A 880 2.08 80.08 50.76
C ILE A 880 1.70 78.78 51.47
N ALA A 881 1.93 78.68 52.78
CA ALA A 881 1.49 77.54 53.59
C ALA A 881 -0.05 77.42 53.62
N GLY A 882 -0.75 78.55 53.74
CA GLY A 882 -2.21 78.63 53.68
C GLY A 882 -2.78 78.15 52.35
N GLU A 883 -2.20 78.55 51.21
CA GLU A 883 -2.58 78.02 49.89
C GLU A 883 -2.26 76.54 49.76
N ARG A 884 -1.04 76.09 50.10
CA ARG A 884 -0.67 74.66 50.04
C ARG A 884 -1.66 73.79 50.81
N GLN A 885 -2.06 74.18 52.02
CA GLN A 885 -3.02 73.42 52.81
C GLN A 885 -4.43 73.40 52.21
N LYS A 886 -4.86 74.44 51.46
CA LYS A 886 -6.13 74.39 50.69
C LYS A 886 -6.05 73.39 49.54
N TRP A 887 -4.98 73.44 48.75
CA TRP A 887 -4.80 72.53 47.60
C TRP A 887 -4.63 71.07 48.04
N GLU A 888 -3.93 70.82 49.15
CA GLU A 888 -3.80 69.49 49.77
C GLU A 888 -5.14 68.95 50.29
N LYS A 889 -5.98 69.81 50.90
CA LYS A 889 -7.36 69.46 51.28
C LYS A 889 -8.24 69.19 50.05
N LEU A 890 -8.15 70.01 49.00
CA LEU A 890 -8.94 69.83 47.78
C LEU A 890 -8.53 68.56 47.02
N LEU A 891 -7.23 68.27 46.95
CA LEU A 891 -6.68 67.07 46.31
C LEU A 891 -7.07 65.80 47.08
N SER A 892 -6.99 65.81 48.42
CA SER A 892 -7.41 64.66 49.24
C SER A 892 -8.92 64.40 49.17
N ILE A 893 -9.75 65.45 49.07
CA ILE A 893 -11.18 65.29 48.75
C ILE A 893 -11.35 64.63 47.37
N ARG A 894 -10.66 65.14 46.33
CA ARG A 894 -10.82 64.64 44.96
C ARG A 894 -10.29 63.22 44.76
N ILE A 895 -9.22 62.83 45.44
CA ILE A 895 -8.76 61.43 45.49
C ILE A 895 -9.87 60.56 46.09
N LYS A 896 -10.46 60.98 47.21
CA LYS A 896 -11.51 60.21 47.89
C LYS A 896 -12.82 60.10 47.09
N GLU A 897 -13.15 61.12 46.29
CA GLU A 897 -14.24 61.04 45.30
C GLU A 897 -13.97 59.99 44.21
N LEU A 898 -12.71 59.85 43.77
CA LEU A 898 -12.31 58.84 42.77
C LEU A 898 -12.24 57.44 43.37
N GLU A 899 -11.73 57.30 44.61
CA GLU A 899 -11.75 56.04 45.37
C GLU A 899 -13.17 55.52 45.58
N ASN A 900 -14.10 56.40 45.98
CA ASN A 900 -15.52 56.05 46.12
C ASN A 900 -16.13 55.59 44.79
N LYS A 901 -15.94 56.35 43.70
CA LYS A 901 -16.46 55.98 42.37
C LYS A 901 -15.92 54.66 41.86
N PHE A 902 -14.62 54.41 42.03
CA PHE A 902 -14.01 53.14 41.65
C PHE A 902 -14.52 51.97 42.52
N GLY A 903 -14.88 52.23 43.78
CA GLY A 903 -15.61 51.29 44.63
C GLY A 903 -17.02 51.00 44.11
N GLU A 904 -17.81 52.04 43.81
CA GLU A 904 -19.17 51.94 43.27
C GLU A 904 -19.21 51.19 41.93
N GLU A 905 -18.30 51.50 41.00
CA GLU A 905 -18.15 50.81 39.71
C GLU A 905 -17.74 49.33 39.90
N LYS A 906 -16.79 49.05 40.81
CA LYS A 906 -16.36 47.68 41.13
C LYS A 906 -17.49 46.86 41.74
N ASP A 907 -18.25 47.41 42.68
CA ASP A 907 -19.33 46.70 43.36
C ASP A 907 -20.53 46.49 42.43
N ALA A 908 -20.81 47.43 41.51
CA ALA A 908 -21.77 47.25 40.43
C ALA A 908 -21.34 46.13 39.45
N LEU A 909 -20.06 46.07 39.08
CA LEU A 909 -19.51 45.05 38.18
C LEU A 909 -19.51 43.67 38.86
N MET A 910 -19.15 43.58 40.14
CA MET A 910 -19.29 42.37 40.97
C MET A 910 -20.75 41.91 41.07
N THR A 911 -21.70 42.83 41.23
CA THR A 911 -23.13 42.52 41.30
C THR A 911 -23.65 41.97 39.97
N ASN A 912 -23.27 42.57 38.84
CA ASN A 912 -23.62 42.08 37.50
C ASN A 912 -23.00 40.71 37.21
N LEU A 913 -21.74 40.47 37.60
CA LEU A 913 -21.08 39.18 37.45
C LEU A 913 -21.76 38.09 38.31
N ALA A 914 -22.13 38.40 39.55
CA ALA A 914 -22.88 37.48 40.41
C ALA A 914 -24.28 37.16 39.82
N LYS A 915 -24.95 38.15 39.23
CA LYS A 915 -26.24 37.98 38.54
C LYS A 915 -26.12 37.09 37.31
N GLN A 916 -25.11 37.30 36.46
CA GLN A 916 -24.85 36.41 35.31
C GLN A 916 -24.52 34.97 35.75
N ILE A 917 -23.72 34.80 36.81
CA ILE A 917 -23.41 33.47 37.36
C ILE A 917 -24.67 32.78 37.90
N THR A 918 -25.60 33.50 38.54
CA THR A 918 -26.87 32.91 39.01
C THR A 918 -27.80 32.57 37.85
N GLU A 919 -27.99 33.47 36.87
CA GLU A 919 -28.81 33.22 35.69
C GLU A 919 -28.29 32.02 34.85
N GLU A 920 -26.98 31.83 34.76
CA GLU A 920 -26.38 30.70 34.07
C GLU A 920 -26.45 29.40 34.89
N LYS A 921 -26.40 29.49 36.23
CA LYS A 921 -26.67 28.34 37.12
C LYS A 921 -28.12 27.87 37.00
N ASP A 922 -29.07 28.79 36.95
CA ASP A 922 -30.50 28.48 36.87
C ASP A 922 -30.84 27.82 35.52
N LYS A 923 -30.31 28.31 34.39
CA LYS A 923 -30.40 27.62 33.09
C LYS A 923 -29.83 26.20 33.14
N GLN A 924 -28.69 26.00 33.78
CA GLN A 924 -28.09 24.67 33.93
C GLN A 924 -28.95 23.74 34.78
N ILE A 925 -29.63 24.26 35.81
CA ILE A 925 -30.61 23.52 36.60
C ILE A 925 -31.83 23.15 35.75
N ASP A 926 -32.39 24.07 34.97
CA ASP A 926 -33.52 23.79 34.06
C ASP A 926 -33.18 22.72 33.02
N ILE A 927 -31.99 22.79 32.41
CA ILE A 927 -31.50 21.77 31.45
C ILE A 927 -31.35 20.40 32.14
N LEU A 928 -30.85 20.36 33.38
CA LEU A 928 -30.72 19.12 34.16
C LEU A 928 -32.09 18.57 34.57
N MET A 929 -33.05 19.41 34.95
CA MET A 929 -34.42 19.00 35.26
C MET A 929 -35.16 18.48 34.01
N GLN A 930 -34.98 19.12 32.85
CA GLN A 930 -35.50 18.64 31.57
C GLN A 930 -34.90 17.26 31.21
N ARG A 931 -33.60 17.06 31.45
CA ARG A 931 -32.91 15.79 31.24
C ARG A 931 -33.35 14.70 32.23
N GLU A 932 -33.54 15.04 33.51
CA GLU A 932 -34.06 14.11 34.52
C GLU A 932 -35.50 13.67 34.18
N LYS A 933 -36.34 14.59 33.71
CA LYS A 933 -37.70 14.31 33.26
C LYS A 933 -37.71 13.36 32.06
N ASN A 934 -36.82 13.56 31.08
CA ASN A 934 -36.67 12.66 29.93
C ASN A 934 -36.15 11.28 30.36
N LEU A 935 -35.13 11.20 31.22
CA LEU A 935 -34.63 9.94 31.79
C LEU A 935 -35.68 9.19 32.62
N ASN A 936 -36.56 9.90 33.34
CA ASN A 936 -37.69 9.28 34.02
C ASN A 936 -38.73 8.72 33.04
N LEU A 937 -39.03 9.43 31.94
CA LEU A 937 -39.90 8.91 30.88
C LEU A 937 -39.30 7.66 30.21
N GLU A 938 -37.98 7.62 30.00
CA GLU A 938 -37.30 6.41 29.53
C GLU A 938 -37.31 5.29 30.56
N CYS A 939 -37.04 5.56 31.84
CA CYS A 939 -37.16 4.56 32.90
C CYS A 939 -38.59 4.00 33.03
N ILE A 940 -39.62 4.79 32.75
CA ILE A 940 -41.02 4.33 32.66
C ILE A 940 -41.23 3.46 31.42
N LYS A 941 -40.73 3.86 30.24
CA LYS A 941 -40.77 3.03 29.02
C LYS A 941 -40.09 1.67 29.27
N TYR A 942 -38.85 1.66 29.75
CA TYR A 942 -38.11 0.43 30.03
C TYR A 942 -38.79 -0.43 31.10
N LYS A 943 -39.38 0.15 32.16
CA LYS A 943 -40.21 -0.61 33.11
C LYS A 943 -41.42 -1.27 32.43
N ASN A 944 -42.12 -0.56 31.55
CA ASN A 944 -43.26 -1.11 30.83
C ASN A 944 -42.83 -2.22 29.86
N THR A 945 -41.71 -2.05 29.14
CA THR A 945 -41.14 -3.10 28.27
C THR A 945 -40.70 -4.32 29.09
N ILE A 946 -40.01 -4.14 30.22
CA ILE A 946 -39.62 -5.22 31.12
C ILE A 946 -40.85 -5.94 31.68
N GLN A 947 -41.91 -5.20 32.05
CA GLN A 947 -43.16 -5.80 32.52
C GLN A 947 -43.82 -6.63 31.42
N GLN A 948 -43.94 -6.13 30.19
CA GLN A 948 -44.48 -6.88 29.04
C GLN A 948 -43.64 -8.13 28.72
N LEU A 949 -42.32 -8.06 28.83
CA LEU A 949 -41.44 -9.23 28.65
C LEU A 949 -41.63 -10.23 29.80
N THR A 950 -41.77 -9.77 31.04
CA THR A 950 -41.99 -10.63 32.23
C THR A 950 -43.36 -11.32 32.18
N GLU A 951 -44.40 -10.62 31.73
CA GLU A 951 -45.76 -11.17 31.55
C GLU A 951 -45.77 -12.23 30.43
N ASN A 952 -45.07 -12.00 29.31
CA ASN A 952 -44.90 -13.00 28.24
C ASN A 952 -44.04 -14.22 28.67
N GLU A 953 -42.95 -14.02 29.43
CA GLU A 953 -42.11 -15.12 29.92
C GLU A 953 -42.84 -15.98 30.96
N THR A 954 -43.69 -15.39 31.80
CA THR A 954 -44.41 -16.13 32.85
C THR A 954 -45.52 -17.04 32.30
N GLU A 955 -46.35 -16.60 31.35
CA GLU A 955 -47.36 -17.46 30.73
C GLU A 955 -46.74 -18.65 29.98
N TYR A 956 -45.61 -18.45 29.29
CA TYR A 956 -44.93 -19.52 28.56
C TYR A 956 -44.22 -20.50 29.51
N SER A 957 -43.51 -19.98 30.52
CA SER A 957 -42.71 -20.79 31.46
C SER A 957 -43.59 -21.65 32.39
N GLU A 958 -44.66 -21.08 32.95
CA GLU A 958 -45.53 -21.82 33.88
C GLU A 958 -46.29 -22.96 33.18
N THR A 959 -46.70 -22.75 31.92
CA THR A 959 -47.40 -23.79 31.14
C THR A 959 -46.50 -24.91 30.62
N GLU A 960 -45.20 -24.66 30.41
CA GLU A 960 -44.23 -25.75 30.14
C GLU A 960 -43.83 -26.49 31.43
N LEU A 961 -43.59 -25.77 32.53
CA LEU A 961 -43.27 -26.37 33.83
C LEU A 961 -44.37 -27.30 34.33
N LEU A 962 -45.65 -26.90 34.23
CA LEU A 962 -46.77 -27.76 34.62
C LEU A 962 -46.83 -29.05 33.79
N LYS A 963 -46.52 -29.01 32.49
CA LYS A 963 -46.43 -30.21 31.64
C LYS A 963 -45.26 -31.11 32.06
N LYS A 964 -44.08 -30.53 32.29
CA LYS A 964 -42.87 -31.27 32.75
C LYS A 964 -43.07 -31.90 34.13
N ILE A 965 -43.76 -31.23 35.04
CA ILE A 965 -44.10 -31.78 36.36
C ILE A 965 -45.09 -32.95 36.20
N ALA A 966 -46.08 -32.85 35.31
CA ALA A 966 -47.01 -33.95 35.05
C ALA A 966 -46.30 -35.19 34.46
N THR A 967 -45.44 -35.04 33.45
CA THR A 967 -44.68 -36.17 32.88
C THR A 967 -43.73 -36.78 33.89
N LEU A 968 -43.02 -35.97 34.70
CA LEU A 968 -42.15 -36.48 35.76
C LEU A 968 -42.91 -37.15 36.90
N GLN A 969 -44.18 -36.80 37.15
CA GLN A 969 -45.04 -37.51 38.10
C GLN A 969 -45.51 -38.86 37.55
N GLU A 970 -45.79 -38.95 36.24
CA GLU A 970 -46.15 -40.20 35.58
C GLU A 970 -44.95 -41.17 35.49
N GLU A 971 -43.78 -40.69 35.08
CA GLU A 971 -42.52 -41.45 35.12
C GLU A 971 -42.15 -41.87 36.54
N LYS A 972 -42.32 -41.00 37.53
CA LYS A 972 -42.13 -41.37 38.94
C LYS A 972 -43.08 -42.49 39.35
N GLY A 973 -44.34 -42.45 38.92
CA GLY A 973 -45.32 -43.50 39.20
C GLY A 973 -44.89 -44.86 38.65
N THR A 974 -44.47 -44.93 37.38
CA THR A 974 -43.98 -46.18 36.79
C THR A 974 -42.71 -46.69 37.46
N LEU A 975 -41.79 -45.81 37.82
CA LEU A 975 -40.57 -46.16 38.55
C LEU A 975 -40.84 -46.61 40.00
N GLU A 976 -41.83 -46.03 40.70
CA GLU A 976 -42.25 -46.49 42.04
C GLU A 976 -42.91 -47.87 41.96
N ASP A 977 -43.71 -48.17 40.94
CA ASP A 977 -44.27 -49.51 40.70
C ASP A 977 -43.18 -50.55 40.34
N GLU A 978 -42.18 -50.20 39.54
CA GLU A 978 -41.01 -51.06 39.31
C GLU A 978 -40.20 -51.28 40.60
N LEU A 979 -40.02 -50.25 41.43
CA LEU A 979 -39.36 -50.37 42.74
C LEU A 979 -40.14 -51.26 43.70
N VAL A 980 -41.47 -51.24 43.66
CA VAL A 980 -42.35 -52.14 44.43
C VAL A 980 -42.27 -53.57 43.90
N LYS A 981 -42.15 -53.77 42.58
CA LYS A 981 -41.92 -55.07 41.94
C LYS A 981 -40.56 -55.66 42.37
N ILE A 982 -39.49 -54.88 42.26
CA ILE A 982 -38.13 -55.26 42.69
C ILE A 982 -38.04 -55.50 44.20
N LYS A 983 -38.80 -54.76 45.03
CA LYS A 983 -38.91 -55.04 46.48
C LYS A 983 -39.61 -56.36 46.77
N ARG A 984 -40.64 -56.74 46.02
CA ARG A 984 -41.33 -58.04 46.18
C ARG A 984 -40.40 -59.21 45.80
N GLU A 985 -39.52 -59.02 44.82
CA GLU A 985 -38.57 -60.05 44.35
C GLU A 985 -37.32 -60.21 45.25
N LYS A 986 -37.08 -59.31 46.21
CA LYS A 986 -35.91 -59.36 47.12
C LYS A 986 -36.27 -59.43 48.63
N SER A 987 -37.50 -59.81 48.96
CA SER A 987 -38.00 -59.85 50.35
C SER A 987 -37.97 -61.24 51.01
N ILE A 988 -37.07 -62.13 50.60
CA ILE A 988 -36.82 -63.44 51.25
C ILE A 988 -35.31 -63.69 51.34
N ASP A 989 -34.62 -63.09 52.32
CA ASP A 989 -34.06 -63.88 53.43
C ASP A 989 -33.46 -63.04 54.59
N LEU A 990 -33.43 -63.67 55.76
CA LEU A 990 -32.71 -63.38 57.01
C LEU A 990 -32.44 -61.91 57.44
N THR A 991 -33.22 -61.50 58.44
CA THR A 991 -32.85 -60.53 59.51
C THR A 991 -31.60 -60.94 60.29
N THR A 992 -30.86 -59.98 60.90
CA THR A 992 -30.44 -59.99 62.34
C THR A 992 -29.71 -58.68 62.76
N SER A 993 -30.42 -57.83 63.53
CA SER A 993 -29.98 -57.07 64.74
C SER A 993 -28.92 -55.93 64.77
N LEU A 994 -29.28 -54.90 65.58
CA LEU A 994 -28.50 -53.80 66.24
C LEU A 994 -27.79 -52.75 65.33
N ALA A 995 -27.92 -51.41 65.45
CA ALA A 995 -28.00 -50.43 66.58
C ALA A 995 -26.60 -49.94 67.07
N VAL A 996 -26.35 -48.67 67.48
CA VAL A 996 -27.19 -47.45 67.65
C VAL A 996 -26.30 -46.17 67.79
N CYS A 997 -26.78 -44.99 67.31
CA CYS A 997 -26.41 -43.59 67.68
C CYS A 997 -24.93 -43.07 67.67
N ASP A 998 -24.61 -41.78 67.80
CA ASP A 998 -25.18 -40.47 67.33
C ASP A 998 -24.19 -39.30 67.71
N GLY A 999 -24.28 -38.11 67.08
CA GLY A 999 -23.59 -36.85 67.44
C GLY A 999 -22.11 -36.71 66.98
N LYS A 1000 -21.55 -35.64 66.36
CA LYS A 1000 -21.84 -34.19 66.08
C LYS A 1000 -21.00 -33.19 66.93
N VAL A 1001 -20.71 -32.00 66.34
CA VAL A 1001 -20.32 -30.68 66.95
C VAL A 1001 -18.89 -30.14 66.66
N ASP A 1002 -18.82 -29.27 65.64
CA ASP A 1002 -18.30 -27.87 65.55
C ASP A 1002 -16.84 -27.39 65.81
N ALA A 1003 -16.48 -26.37 65.00
CA ALA A 1003 -15.72 -25.12 65.29
C ALA A 1003 -14.16 -25.02 65.32
N ALA A 1004 -13.63 -24.44 64.22
CA ALA A 1004 -12.74 -23.24 64.13
C ALA A 1004 -11.44 -23.04 64.98
N GLY A 1005 -10.34 -22.65 64.30
CA GLY A 1005 -9.44 -21.58 64.79
C GLY A 1005 -7.91 -21.69 64.60
N SER A 1006 -7.29 -20.56 64.26
CA SER A 1006 -5.87 -20.16 64.47
C SER A 1006 -4.71 -20.81 63.66
N SER A 1007 -3.83 -19.94 63.11
CA SER A 1007 -2.46 -20.27 62.68
C SER A 1007 -1.43 -20.07 63.81
N PRO A 1008 -0.18 -20.55 63.65
CA PRO A 1008 0.99 -19.66 63.84
C PRO A 1008 2.09 -19.84 62.74
N LYS A 1009 3.30 -19.31 62.96
CA LYS A 1009 4.30 -18.96 61.91
C LYS A 1009 5.63 -19.74 61.96
N GLN A 1010 6.33 -19.68 60.81
CA GLN A 1010 7.80 -19.54 60.61
C GLN A 1010 8.77 -20.75 60.69
N LYS A 1011 9.50 -20.92 59.56
CA LYS A 1011 10.94 -21.26 59.42
C LYS A 1011 11.41 -22.69 59.82
N ASP A 1012 12.47 -23.26 59.23
CA ASP A 1012 13.42 -22.79 58.21
C ASP A 1012 13.75 -23.93 57.18
N SER A 1013 14.69 -23.69 56.26
CA SER A 1013 14.97 -24.45 55.03
C SER A 1013 15.50 -25.89 55.14
N SER A 1014 15.18 -26.75 54.15
CA SER A 1014 16.18 -27.26 53.17
C SER A 1014 15.61 -28.20 52.07
N LYS A 1015 16.35 -28.24 50.94
CA LYS A 1015 16.09 -28.82 49.61
C LYS A 1015 15.49 -30.24 49.52
N GLY A 1016 14.58 -30.44 48.57
CA GLY A 1016 14.12 -31.75 48.09
C GLY A 1016 13.08 -31.67 46.95
N ASP A 1017 13.51 -31.37 45.72
CA ASP A 1017 12.63 -31.18 44.54
C ASP A 1017 12.43 -32.50 43.75
N CYS A 1018 11.21 -32.73 43.27
CA CYS A 1018 10.90 -33.67 42.19
C CYS A 1018 9.59 -33.28 41.46
N SER A 1019 9.60 -32.11 40.82
CA SER A 1019 8.50 -31.55 40.01
C SER A 1019 8.23 -32.33 38.71
N LYS A 1020 7.67 -33.55 38.83
CA LYS A 1020 7.23 -34.37 37.69
C LYS A 1020 6.06 -33.72 36.93
N GLY A 1021 6.37 -33.06 35.81
CA GLY A 1021 5.35 -32.50 34.90
C GLY A 1021 5.87 -31.45 33.92
N LYS A 1022 7.03 -30.83 34.17
CA LYS A 1022 7.60 -29.83 33.25
C LYS A 1022 8.36 -30.52 32.09
N ILE A 1023 8.08 -30.07 30.86
CA ILE A 1023 8.86 -30.45 29.67
C ILE A 1023 10.22 -29.76 29.75
N SER A 1024 11.32 -30.48 29.50
CA SER A 1024 12.66 -29.91 29.44
C SER A 1024 13.00 -29.44 28.03
N ILE A 1025 13.48 -28.20 27.95
CA ILE A 1025 13.99 -27.54 26.73
C ILE A 1025 15.46 -27.15 26.96
N ASP A 1026 15.88 -26.97 28.22
CA ASP A 1026 17.26 -26.72 28.61
C ASP A 1026 18.12 -27.99 28.48
N SER A 1027 17.57 -29.16 28.83
CA SER A 1027 18.28 -30.43 28.91
C SER A 1027 17.65 -31.57 28.14
N CYS A 1028 18.51 -32.47 27.66
CA CYS A 1028 18.17 -33.75 27.09
C CYS A 1028 19.11 -34.79 27.71
N LYS A 1029 18.72 -35.34 28.86
CA LYS A 1029 19.37 -36.39 29.64
C LYS A 1029 18.39 -37.57 29.79
N PRO A 1030 18.88 -38.80 30.04
CA PRO A 1030 18.02 -39.91 30.42
C PRO A 1030 17.05 -39.55 31.55
N GLY A 1031 15.76 -39.73 31.33
CA GLY A 1031 14.67 -39.37 32.24
C GLY A 1031 14.02 -37.99 32.00
N ASP A 1032 14.59 -37.13 31.13
CA ASP A 1032 13.97 -35.85 30.78
C ASP A 1032 12.73 -36.08 29.88
N LEU A 1033 11.62 -35.41 30.18
CA LEU A 1033 10.45 -35.36 29.30
C LEU A 1033 10.66 -34.28 28.24
N VAL A 1034 10.62 -34.64 26.95
CA VAL A 1034 10.93 -33.73 25.85
C VAL A 1034 9.83 -33.71 24.79
N LEU A 1035 9.76 -32.60 24.05
CA LEU A 1035 8.93 -32.47 22.85
C LEU A 1035 9.75 -32.90 21.62
N VAL A 1036 9.23 -33.88 20.90
CA VAL A 1036 9.70 -34.29 19.56
C VAL A 1036 8.80 -33.61 18.53
N MET A 1037 9.38 -32.96 17.53
CA MET A 1037 8.67 -32.24 16.47
C MET A 1037 9.30 -32.51 15.11
N TRP A 1038 8.53 -32.34 14.04
CA TRP A 1038 9.03 -32.38 12.66
C TRP A 1038 9.91 -31.16 12.33
N ASP A 1039 11.00 -31.37 11.60
CA ASP A 1039 11.86 -30.31 11.06
C ASP A 1039 11.90 -30.42 9.52
N GLU A 1040 11.18 -29.53 8.85
CA GLU A 1040 11.05 -29.52 7.38
C GLU A 1040 12.39 -29.29 6.67
N GLN A 1041 13.33 -28.55 7.28
CA GLN A 1041 14.65 -28.31 6.69
C GLN A 1041 15.53 -29.57 6.64
N HIS A 1042 15.16 -30.60 7.41
CA HIS A 1042 15.93 -31.83 7.57
C HIS A 1042 15.12 -33.10 7.25
N GLU A 1043 13.83 -33.00 6.95
CA GLU A 1043 12.88 -34.11 6.73
C GLU A 1043 13.00 -35.21 7.79
N ASN A 1044 13.16 -34.80 9.06
CA ASN A 1044 13.34 -35.69 10.20
C ASN A 1044 12.68 -35.13 11.45
N PHE A 1045 12.40 -36.03 12.39
CA PHE A 1045 12.00 -35.65 13.74
C PHE A 1045 13.20 -35.18 14.58
N LYS A 1046 13.00 -34.07 15.28
CA LYS A 1046 13.98 -33.34 16.09
C LYS A 1046 13.40 -33.09 17.48
N ILE A 1047 14.27 -33.03 18.48
CA ILE A 1047 13.89 -32.67 19.85
C ILE A 1047 14.13 -31.17 20.04
N LEU A 1048 13.12 -30.48 20.58
CA LEU A 1048 13.21 -29.07 20.89
C LEU A 1048 14.17 -28.86 22.07
N GLN A 1049 15.32 -28.22 21.82
CA GLN A 1049 16.31 -27.89 22.85
C GLN A 1049 17.05 -26.59 22.48
N GLU A 1050 17.33 -25.71 23.45
CA GLU A 1050 18.02 -24.41 23.23
C GLU A 1050 19.54 -24.51 22.96
N ASN A 1051 20.08 -25.72 22.86
CA ASN A 1051 21.53 -25.94 22.79
C ASN A 1051 22.06 -25.87 21.34
N LYS A 1052 23.31 -25.42 21.16
CA LYS A 1052 23.98 -25.22 19.84
C LYS A 1052 24.28 -26.50 19.05
N HIS A 1053 23.73 -27.65 19.46
CA HIS A 1053 23.82 -28.92 18.75
C HIS A 1053 22.41 -29.36 18.32
N MET A 1054 22.27 -29.91 17.11
CA MET A 1054 21.00 -30.54 16.71
C MET A 1054 20.78 -31.86 17.47
N PHE A 1055 19.54 -32.15 17.86
CA PHE A 1055 19.13 -33.40 18.51
C PHE A 1055 18.05 -34.07 17.66
N PHE A 1056 18.40 -35.10 16.90
CA PHE A 1056 17.45 -35.85 16.06
C PHE A 1056 16.95 -37.10 16.77
N LEU A 1057 15.72 -37.51 16.48
CA LEU A 1057 15.17 -38.78 16.95
C LEU A 1057 15.89 -39.98 16.31
N HIS A 1058 16.11 -41.03 17.09
CA HIS A 1058 16.66 -42.29 16.63
C HIS A 1058 15.59 -43.07 15.84
N SER A 1059 15.87 -43.45 14.59
CA SER A 1059 14.86 -43.97 13.65
C SER A 1059 14.09 -45.20 14.15
N GLU A 1060 14.74 -46.08 14.92
CA GLU A 1060 14.11 -47.27 15.54
C GLU A 1060 13.03 -46.93 16.59
N TYR A 1061 13.02 -45.70 17.12
CA TYR A 1061 12.07 -45.25 18.14
C TYR A 1061 10.87 -44.48 17.56
N MET A 1062 10.85 -44.22 16.24
CA MET A 1062 9.73 -43.52 15.59
C MET A 1062 8.43 -44.33 15.69
N ALA A 1063 8.47 -45.61 15.36
CA ALA A 1063 7.31 -46.51 15.50
C ALA A 1063 6.83 -46.62 16.96
N GLY A 1064 7.75 -46.61 17.94
CA GLY A 1064 7.44 -46.60 19.38
C GLY A 1064 6.81 -45.30 19.91
N LEU A 1065 6.73 -44.26 19.07
CA LEU A 1065 6.05 -42.99 19.32
C LEU A 1065 4.80 -42.81 18.41
N GLY A 1066 4.52 -43.79 17.54
CA GLY A 1066 3.48 -43.67 16.50
C GLY A 1066 3.84 -42.67 15.39
N LEU A 1067 5.13 -42.42 15.16
CA LEU A 1067 5.65 -41.51 14.14
C LEU A 1067 6.09 -42.29 12.89
N GLU A 1068 5.61 -41.87 11.73
CA GLU A 1068 5.95 -42.43 10.41
C GLU A 1068 6.14 -41.29 9.40
N ILE A 1069 6.92 -41.55 8.34
CA ILE A 1069 7.24 -40.58 7.29
C ILE A 1069 6.91 -41.23 5.93
N THR A 1070 5.91 -40.71 5.25
CA THR A 1070 5.44 -41.22 3.95
C THR A 1070 5.60 -40.11 2.90
N THR A 1071 6.29 -40.41 1.79
CA THR A 1071 6.53 -39.46 0.69
C THR A 1071 7.00 -38.08 1.16
N GLY A 1072 7.93 -38.04 2.11
CA GLY A 1072 8.50 -36.80 2.67
C GLY A 1072 7.61 -36.04 3.67
N ARG A 1073 6.39 -36.51 3.96
CA ARG A 1073 5.48 -35.90 4.96
C ARG A 1073 5.34 -36.79 6.20
N PRO A 1074 5.30 -36.23 7.42
CA PRO A 1074 5.08 -37.00 8.64
C PRO A 1074 3.60 -37.33 8.82
N ASN A 1075 3.30 -38.45 9.50
CA ASN A 1075 1.93 -38.79 9.92
C ASN A 1075 1.42 -37.92 11.10
N ARG A 1076 2.33 -37.28 11.84
CA ARG A 1076 2.09 -36.40 13.00
C ARG A 1076 3.19 -35.35 13.10
N MET A 1077 2.84 -34.09 13.34
CA MET A 1077 3.84 -33.00 13.42
C MET A 1077 4.66 -33.00 14.72
N PHE A 1078 4.13 -33.56 15.82
CA PHE A 1078 4.85 -33.64 17.10
C PHE A 1078 4.33 -34.76 18.01
N CYS A 1079 5.12 -35.12 19.02
CA CYS A 1079 4.71 -35.96 20.16
C CYS A 1079 5.56 -35.68 21.41
N LEU A 1080 5.05 -36.02 22.60
CA LEU A 1080 5.84 -36.06 23.83
C LEU A 1080 6.47 -37.43 24.05
N GLY A 1081 7.67 -37.46 24.61
CA GLY A 1081 8.32 -38.70 25.03
C GLY A 1081 9.43 -38.49 26.06
N GLU A 1082 9.79 -39.54 26.78
CA GLU A 1082 10.84 -39.52 27.80
C GLU A 1082 12.16 -40.01 27.19
N VAL A 1083 13.23 -39.22 27.34
CA VAL A 1083 14.56 -39.53 26.83
C VAL A 1083 15.12 -40.76 27.54
N LEU A 1084 15.57 -41.75 26.78
CA LEU A 1084 16.27 -42.94 27.29
C LEU A 1084 17.79 -42.75 27.29
N ASP A 1085 18.33 -42.23 26.19
CA ASP A 1085 19.77 -42.19 25.90
C ASP A 1085 20.05 -41.26 24.71
N LYS A 1086 21.29 -40.79 24.56
CA LYS A 1086 21.73 -40.01 23.39
C LYS A 1086 23.15 -40.33 22.94
N GLU A 1087 23.29 -40.49 21.63
CA GLU A 1087 24.54 -40.83 20.98
C GLU A 1087 25.10 -39.59 20.27
N TYR A 1088 26.41 -39.36 20.36
CA TYR A 1088 27.06 -38.26 19.64
C TYR A 1088 27.48 -38.71 18.25
N CYS A 1089 26.94 -38.06 17.22
CA CYS A 1089 27.09 -38.42 15.82
C CYS A 1089 27.88 -37.37 15.03
N TYR A 1090 28.55 -37.82 13.97
CA TYR A 1090 29.41 -36.99 13.11
C TYR A 1090 29.15 -37.30 11.64
N ALA A 1091 28.73 -36.29 10.86
CA ALA A 1091 28.39 -36.42 9.45
C ALA A 1091 29.64 -36.64 8.58
N ARG A 1092 29.94 -37.90 8.23
CA ARG A 1092 31.09 -38.26 7.38
C ARG A 1092 30.90 -37.91 5.89
N LYS A 1093 29.66 -37.76 5.44
CA LYS A 1093 29.25 -37.37 4.07
C LYS A 1093 28.30 -36.17 4.12
N SER A 1094 28.26 -35.37 3.06
CA SER A 1094 27.30 -34.27 2.88
C SER A 1094 25.89 -34.80 2.70
N GLU A 1095 25.73 -35.75 1.78
CA GLU A 1095 24.51 -36.54 1.65
C GLU A 1095 24.43 -37.58 2.77
N ASN A 1096 23.43 -37.45 3.64
CA ASN A 1096 23.15 -38.37 4.75
C ASN A 1096 21.68 -38.26 5.19
N ARG A 1097 21.22 -39.24 5.98
CA ARG A 1097 19.80 -39.41 6.38
C ARG A 1097 19.18 -38.20 7.10
N TYR A 1098 19.99 -37.33 7.70
CA TYR A 1098 19.54 -36.15 8.45
C TYR A 1098 19.72 -34.83 7.68
N LYS A 1099 20.11 -34.89 6.38
CA LYS A 1099 20.38 -33.76 5.48
C LYS A 1099 21.38 -32.70 6.00
N VAL A 1100 22.14 -33.00 7.07
CA VAL A 1100 23.12 -32.05 7.66
C VAL A 1100 24.45 -32.01 6.88
N PRO A 1101 25.17 -30.86 6.82
CA PRO A 1101 26.43 -30.75 6.11
C PRO A 1101 27.54 -31.74 6.56
N LYS A 1102 28.49 -32.02 5.67
CA LYS A 1102 29.68 -32.83 5.99
C LYS A 1102 30.48 -32.17 7.11
N ARG A 1103 30.96 -32.97 8.07
CA ARG A 1103 31.62 -32.58 9.34
C ARG A 1103 30.71 -32.02 10.44
N THR A 1104 29.39 -31.92 10.25
CA THR A 1104 28.46 -31.51 11.33
C THR A 1104 28.48 -32.52 12.49
N LYS A 1105 28.38 -32.00 13.73
CA LYS A 1105 28.27 -32.79 14.97
C LYS A 1105 26.90 -32.58 15.60
N PHE A 1106 26.16 -33.66 15.80
CA PHE A 1106 24.77 -33.67 16.29
C PHE A 1106 24.56 -34.85 17.26
N PHE A 1107 23.44 -34.85 17.98
CA PHE A 1107 23.02 -35.99 18.80
C PHE A 1107 21.89 -36.77 18.13
N ARG A 1108 21.94 -38.10 18.28
CA ARG A 1108 20.84 -39.02 17.94
C ARG A 1108 20.25 -39.56 19.24
N VAL A 1109 18.98 -39.28 19.51
CA VAL A 1109 18.36 -39.49 20.83
C VAL A 1109 17.32 -40.61 20.77
N LYS A 1110 17.38 -41.52 21.74
CA LYS A 1110 16.43 -42.61 21.94
C LYS A 1110 15.35 -42.13 22.91
N VAL A 1111 14.08 -42.28 22.57
CA VAL A 1111 12.94 -41.71 23.30
C VAL A 1111 11.82 -42.75 23.36
N LYS A 1112 11.19 -42.94 24.52
CA LYS A 1112 9.99 -43.81 24.66
C LYS A 1112 8.71 -42.97 24.72
N GLY A 1113 7.63 -43.50 24.15
CA GLY A 1113 6.29 -42.94 24.28
C GLY A 1113 5.69 -43.13 25.68
N LEU A 1114 4.74 -42.26 26.03
CA LEU A 1114 3.97 -42.32 27.26
C LEU A 1114 2.65 -43.07 27.04
N ASN A 1115 2.54 -44.30 27.55
CA ASN A 1115 1.28 -45.04 27.60
C ASN A 1115 0.61 -44.88 28.98
N PRO A 1116 -0.59 -44.28 29.08
CA PRO A 1116 -1.34 -44.18 30.34
C PRO A 1116 -2.12 -45.47 30.66
N PRO A 1117 -2.28 -45.86 31.94
CA PRO A 1117 -3.27 -46.85 32.36
C PRO A 1117 -4.71 -46.34 32.19
N LEU A 1118 -5.63 -47.21 31.79
CA LEU A 1118 -7.00 -46.88 31.41
C LEU A 1118 -8.02 -47.02 32.56
N LEU A 1119 -8.88 -46.01 32.73
CA LEU A 1119 -10.33 -46.13 33.02
C LEU A 1119 -11.00 -44.96 32.27
N ALA A 1120 -11.72 -45.19 31.16
CA ALA A 1120 -13.14 -45.63 31.08
C ALA A 1120 -14.11 -44.53 31.55
N ARG A 1121 -14.72 -43.77 30.62
CA ARG A 1121 -16.01 -44.01 29.90
C ARG A 1121 -17.23 -43.57 30.74
N ASP A 1122 -18.31 -43.00 30.21
CA ASP A 1122 -18.82 -42.84 28.82
C ASP A 1122 -19.00 -41.33 28.45
N SER A 1123 -19.57 -40.84 27.32
CA SER A 1123 -20.61 -41.39 26.42
C SER A 1123 -20.74 -40.77 25.01
N ILE A 1124 -21.02 -41.63 24.03
CA ILE A 1124 -22.03 -41.53 22.93
C ILE A 1124 -21.89 -40.47 21.79
N SER A 1125 -21.76 -41.01 20.56
CA SER A 1125 -22.10 -40.44 19.22
C SER A 1125 -21.38 -39.16 18.73
N SER A 1126 -21.13 -38.96 17.43
CA SER A 1126 -21.56 -39.70 16.22
C SER A 1126 -20.39 -40.18 15.35
N GLN A 1127 -20.64 -41.19 14.52
CA GLN A 1127 -19.66 -41.76 13.57
C GLN A 1127 -19.93 -41.25 12.15
N SER A 1128 -18.86 -41.07 11.37
CA SER A 1128 -18.88 -41.29 9.92
C SER A 1128 -17.78 -42.29 9.57
N PHE A 1129 -18.12 -43.30 8.77
CA PHE A 1129 -17.22 -44.38 8.38
C PHE A 1129 -16.67 -44.11 6.97
N TYR A 1130 -15.37 -44.31 6.78
CA TYR A 1130 -14.87 -45.06 5.63
C TYR A 1130 -13.66 -45.90 6.05
N GLN A 1131 -13.73 -47.21 5.86
CA GLN A 1131 -12.63 -48.14 6.09
C GLN A 1131 -12.47 -49.05 4.86
N ALA A 1132 -11.32 -48.98 4.21
CA ALA A 1132 -10.98 -49.89 3.12
C ALA A 1132 -10.70 -51.32 3.64
N LYS A 1133 -10.93 -52.32 2.79
CA LYS A 1133 -10.41 -53.68 2.95
C LYS A 1133 -9.51 -54.05 1.77
N ALA A 1134 -8.61 -55.00 1.99
CA ALA A 1134 -7.38 -55.15 1.21
C ALA A 1134 -7.13 -56.57 0.70
N SER A 1135 -6.39 -56.64 -0.42
CA SER A 1135 -5.71 -57.81 -0.99
C SER A 1135 -4.93 -57.35 -2.24
N SER A 1136 -3.78 -57.90 -2.67
CA SER A 1136 -2.67 -58.62 -2.02
C SER A 1136 -1.66 -59.02 -3.11
N ASP A 1137 -0.36 -59.00 -2.83
CA ASP A 1137 0.74 -59.54 -3.67
C ASP A 1137 1.00 -58.88 -5.05
N GLY A 1138 2.17 -59.10 -5.67
CA GLY A 1138 2.49 -58.54 -7.00
C GLY A 1138 3.95 -58.64 -7.50
N ALA A 1139 4.93 -58.16 -6.73
CA ALA A 1139 6.40 -58.33 -6.88
C ALA A 1139 7.15 -57.87 -8.16
N ARG A 1140 8.37 -57.32 -7.94
CA ARG A 1140 9.54 -57.15 -8.86
C ARG A 1140 9.48 -56.05 -9.95
N MET A 1141 10.36 -55.03 -9.90
CA MET A 1141 11.68 -54.87 -10.59
C MET A 1141 11.56 -54.26 -12.02
N THR A 1142 12.45 -53.41 -12.56
CA THR A 1142 13.74 -52.80 -12.12
C THR A 1142 14.13 -51.62 -13.04
N GLN A 1143 14.87 -50.61 -12.53
CA GLN A 1143 15.93 -49.80 -13.23
C GLN A 1143 15.55 -48.99 -14.51
N SER A 1144 16.07 -47.80 -14.84
CA SER A 1144 17.07 -46.85 -14.27
C SER A 1144 16.60 -45.39 -14.49
N GLN A 1145 17.14 -44.34 -13.84
CA GLN A 1145 18.18 -43.40 -14.38
C GLN A 1145 18.11 -43.13 -15.90
N SER A 1146 18.23 -41.91 -16.45
CA SER A 1146 18.51 -40.53 -15.96
C SER A 1146 18.30 -39.57 -17.16
N GLY A 1147 18.16 -38.23 -17.09
CA GLY A 1147 18.30 -37.18 -16.07
C GLY A 1147 18.56 -35.83 -16.80
N VAL A 1148 18.75 -34.68 -16.10
CA VAL A 1148 19.04 -33.32 -16.69
C VAL A 1148 17.83 -32.71 -17.45
N SER A 1149 17.46 -31.41 -17.41
CA SER A 1149 17.68 -30.27 -16.48
C SER A 1149 16.71 -29.10 -16.83
N SER A 1150 16.78 -28.00 -16.07
CA SER A 1150 16.40 -26.59 -16.38
C SER A 1150 14.94 -26.09 -16.23
N THR A 1151 14.81 -25.08 -15.37
CA THR A 1151 14.04 -23.81 -15.51
C THR A 1151 12.57 -23.81 -15.96
N GLY A 1152 11.67 -23.68 -14.98
CA GLY A 1152 10.42 -22.90 -15.05
C GLY A 1152 10.25 -22.17 -13.71
N LYS A 1153 10.13 -20.84 -13.65
CA LYS A 1153 8.93 -20.02 -13.93
C LYS A 1153 7.71 -20.43 -13.09
N GLU A 1154 7.43 -19.61 -12.09
CA GLU A 1154 6.17 -19.63 -11.35
C GLU A 1154 5.03 -19.21 -12.28
N SER A 1155 3.89 -19.88 -12.18
CA SER A 1155 2.62 -19.46 -12.77
C SER A 1155 1.61 -19.28 -11.65
N MET A 1156 0.99 -18.10 -11.56
CA MET A 1156 -0.18 -17.92 -10.70
C MET A 1156 -1.35 -18.72 -11.30
N GLY A 1157 -2.21 -19.25 -10.42
CA GLY A 1157 -3.48 -19.83 -10.86
C GLY A 1157 -4.47 -18.72 -11.17
N GLU A 1158 -5.06 -18.74 -12.36
CA GLU A 1158 -6.21 -17.89 -12.69
C GLU A 1158 -7.50 -18.53 -12.17
N GLU A 1159 -8.24 -17.81 -11.33
CA GLU A 1159 -9.58 -18.23 -10.92
C GLU A 1159 -10.59 -17.99 -12.07
N LYS A 1160 -11.42 -18.99 -12.36
CA LYS A 1160 -12.48 -18.86 -13.38
C LYS A 1160 -13.70 -18.16 -12.79
N SER A 1161 -14.01 -16.96 -13.26
CA SER A 1161 -15.26 -16.28 -12.95
C SER A 1161 -16.43 -16.90 -13.72
N GLY A 1162 -17.48 -17.29 -13.00
CA GLY A 1162 -18.77 -17.71 -13.56
C GLY A 1162 -19.69 -16.50 -13.87
N PRO A 1163 -20.63 -16.62 -14.82
CA PRO A 1163 -21.56 -15.54 -15.16
C PRO A 1163 -22.78 -15.53 -14.23
N GLN A 1164 -23.20 -14.34 -13.77
CA GLN A 1164 -24.52 -14.13 -13.15
C GLN A 1164 -25.29 -13.02 -13.85
N SER A 1165 -26.51 -13.35 -14.29
CA SER A 1165 -27.49 -12.45 -14.89
C SER A 1165 -28.40 -11.83 -13.84
N LEU A 1166 -28.63 -10.52 -13.90
CA LEU A 1166 -29.62 -9.83 -13.05
C LEU A 1166 -31.05 -9.91 -13.65
N PRO A 1167 -32.10 -10.00 -12.81
CA PRO A 1167 -33.49 -10.12 -13.26
C PRO A 1167 -34.13 -8.78 -13.66
N SER A 1168 -35.27 -8.85 -14.38
CA SER A 1168 -35.98 -7.72 -14.97
C SER A 1168 -37.06 -7.11 -14.07
N SER A 1169 -37.19 -5.78 -14.06
CA SER A 1169 -38.24 -5.04 -13.31
C SER A 1169 -39.60 -4.98 -14.05
N PRO A 1170 -40.75 -5.02 -13.34
CA PRO A 1170 -42.09 -5.03 -13.94
C PRO A 1170 -42.66 -3.64 -14.27
N THR A 1171 -43.55 -3.57 -15.28
CA THR A 1171 -44.11 -2.31 -15.83
C THR A 1171 -45.56 -2.05 -15.39
N ARG A 1172 -45.89 -0.84 -14.89
CA ARG A 1172 -47.27 -0.29 -14.83
C ARG A 1172 -47.29 1.26 -14.60
N PRO A 1173 -48.44 1.99 -14.69
CA PRO A 1173 -48.71 2.77 -15.92
C PRO A 1173 -49.07 4.27 -15.72
N ALA A 1174 -49.15 5.02 -16.83
CA ALA A 1174 -49.89 6.29 -16.98
C ALA A 1174 -51.43 6.04 -17.11
N PRO A 1175 -52.37 7.04 -17.19
CA PRO A 1175 -52.28 8.45 -17.64
C PRO A 1175 -52.86 9.42 -16.54
N PRO A 1176 -53.52 10.62 -16.74
CA PRO A 1176 -53.87 11.39 -17.96
C PRO A 1176 -53.81 12.96 -17.96
N GLU A 1177 -53.77 13.50 -19.19
CA GLU A 1177 -54.46 14.68 -19.77
C GLU A 1177 -54.55 16.11 -19.14
N ARG A 1178 -54.11 17.09 -19.97
CA ARG A 1178 -54.79 18.38 -20.36
C ARG A 1178 -54.89 19.54 -19.33
N SER A 1179 -54.90 20.83 -19.74
CA SER A 1179 -54.71 21.52 -21.05
C SER A 1179 -54.43 23.03 -20.86
N GLU A 1180 -54.33 23.78 -21.97
CA GLU A 1180 -54.30 25.27 -22.10
C GLU A 1180 -52.92 25.94 -21.83
N LEU A 1181 -52.44 26.95 -22.59
CA LEU A 1181 -53.02 27.73 -23.73
C LEU A 1181 -51.92 28.17 -24.74
N GLU A 1182 -52.28 28.92 -25.80
CA GLU A 1182 -51.46 29.25 -27.00
C GLU A 1182 -50.64 30.59 -26.94
N PRO A 1183 -49.72 30.87 -27.90
CA PRO A 1183 -48.66 31.91 -27.80
C PRO A 1183 -48.93 33.25 -28.54
N LEU A 1184 -48.02 34.24 -28.41
CA LEU A 1184 -47.69 35.47 -29.22
C LEU A 1184 -46.81 36.41 -28.33
N GLU A 1185 -45.94 37.35 -28.76
CA GLU A 1185 -45.05 37.55 -29.94
C GLU A 1185 -43.96 38.63 -29.59
N GLU A 1186 -43.25 39.22 -30.59
CA GLU A 1186 -42.32 40.38 -30.55
C GLU A 1186 -40.94 40.18 -29.84
N LYS A 1187 -39.75 40.69 -30.29
CA LYS A 1187 -39.24 41.90 -31.00
C LYS A 1187 -38.89 43.10 -30.08
N GLU A 1188 -37.61 43.56 -30.05
CA GLU A 1188 -37.02 44.76 -30.74
C GLU A 1188 -37.55 46.12 -30.22
N SER A 1189 -36.78 47.21 -30.01
CA SER A 1189 -35.32 47.51 -30.10
C SER A 1189 -34.99 48.93 -29.52
N GLU A 1190 -33.78 49.46 -29.77
CA GLU A 1190 -33.30 50.86 -29.57
C GLU A 1190 -32.92 51.30 -28.13
N ASP A 1191 -31.82 52.03 -27.84
CA ASP A 1191 -30.55 52.40 -28.55
C ASP A 1191 -29.49 52.72 -27.42
N SER A 1192 -28.29 53.33 -27.47
CA SER A 1192 -27.47 54.13 -28.43
C SER A 1192 -26.00 54.20 -27.91
N ALA A 1193 -24.96 54.71 -28.58
CA ALA A 1193 -24.56 54.82 -29.99
C ALA A 1193 -23.08 55.32 -30.09
N ASP A 1194 -22.49 55.36 -31.31
CA ASP A 1194 -21.17 55.94 -31.69
C ASP A 1194 -19.90 55.15 -31.23
N GLY A 1195 -18.79 55.04 -31.99
CA GLY A 1195 -18.48 55.60 -33.32
C GLY A 1195 -17.36 54.84 -34.09
N THR A 1196 -17.33 54.98 -35.42
CA THR A 1196 -16.60 54.10 -36.36
C THR A 1196 -15.14 54.49 -36.71
N ARG A 1197 -14.30 53.50 -37.06
CA ARG A 1197 -13.56 53.55 -38.36
C ARG A 1197 -13.11 52.19 -38.93
N GLU A 1198 -13.08 52.11 -40.26
CA GLU A 1198 -12.58 51.01 -41.12
C GLU A 1198 -11.01 50.93 -41.16
N ARG A 1199 -10.28 50.02 -41.85
CA ARG A 1199 -10.58 49.23 -43.08
C ARG A 1199 -9.57 48.10 -43.42
N ARG A 1200 -10.09 46.96 -43.94
CA ARG A 1200 -9.53 45.98 -44.95
C ARG A 1200 -8.11 45.36 -44.86
N ALA A 1201 -8.13 44.01 -44.85
CA ALA A 1201 -7.54 43.03 -45.81
C ALA A 1201 -6.00 42.88 -45.99
N GLY A 1202 -5.53 41.62 -46.06
CA GLY A 1202 -4.16 41.25 -46.44
C GLY A 1202 -3.87 39.75 -46.39
N GLN A 1203 -3.75 39.13 -47.56
CA GLN A 1203 -3.55 37.71 -47.88
C GLN A 1203 -2.19 37.13 -47.43
N TRP A 1204 -2.07 35.79 -47.34
CA TRP A 1204 -0.85 35.05 -46.92
C TRP A 1204 0.41 35.33 -47.76
N SER A 1205 1.60 35.20 -47.13
CA SER A 1205 2.83 34.71 -47.77
C SER A 1205 3.76 34.03 -46.76
N GLU A 1206 4.54 33.06 -47.24
CA GLU A 1206 5.45 32.17 -46.49
C GLU A 1206 6.66 32.83 -45.78
N LYS A 1207 7.30 32.00 -44.93
CA LYS A 1207 8.74 31.69 -44.81
C LYS A 1207 9.49 32.05 -43.52
N HIS A 1208 10.47 31.18 -43.25
CA HIS A 1208 11.32 31.06 -42.07
C HIS A 1208 12.03 32.35 -41.66
N PHE A 1209 12.38 32.43 -40.37
CA PHE A 1209 13.59 33.11 -39.95
C PHE A 1209 14.30 32.37 -38.82
N ALA A 1210 15.62 32.24 -38.94
CA ALA A 1210 16.55 31.83 -37.90
C ALA A 1210 17.88 32.52 -38.20
N GLU A 1211 18.61 32.95 -37.15
CA GLU A 1211 19.99 33.48 -37.22
C GLU A 1211 20.14 34.81 -38.00
N ASP A 1212 21.15 35.68 -37.79
CA ASP A 1212 22.21 35.74 -36.77
C ASP A 1212 22.47 37.22 -36.36
N SER A 1213 23.17 37.44 -35.24
CA SER A 1213 23.90 38.68 -34.92
C SER A 1213 24.99 38.42 -33.85
N GLY A 1214 25.97 37.56 -34.14
CA GLY A 1214 27.05 37.23 -33.20
C GLY A 1214 28.20 38.25 -33.09
N ILE A 1215 29.02 38.09 -32.04
CA ILE A 1215 30.44 38.46 -31.82
C ILE A 1215 30.76 38.00 -30.36
N VAL A 1216 31.53 36.94 -30.07
CA VAL A 1216 32.99 36.70 -30.27
C VAL A 1216 33.81 37.59 -29.30
N ASP A 1217 34.63 37.10 -28.36
CA ASP A 1217 35.39 35.83 -28.27
C ASP A 1217 35.93 35.49 -26.83
N ILE A 1218 36.67 34.37 -26.71
CA ILE A 1218 37.83 34.11 -25.78
C ILE A 1218 37.60 33.67 -24.29
N VAL A 1219 37.74 32.34 -24.07
CA VAL A 1219 38.74 31.61 -23.21
C VAL A 1219 38.78 31.74 -21.66
N GLU A 1220 38.95 30.56 -21.01
CA GLU A 1220 39.66 30.14 -19.76
C GLU A 1220 40.20 31.15 -18.70
N SER A 1221 40.52 30.81 -17.44
CA SER A 1221 40.18 29.75 -16.45
C SER A 1221 41.00 30.00 -15.13
N VAL A 1222 40.88 29.12 -14.12
CA VAL A 1222 41.94 28.78 -13.12
C VAL A 1222 42.42 29.80 -12.03
N SER A 1223 42.18 29.41 -10.77
CA SER A 1223 43.01 29.54 -9.54
C SER A 1223 43.50 30.89 -8.92
N ALA A 1224 42.90 31.20 -7.76
CA ALA A 1224 43.49 31.13 -6.39
C ALA A 1224 44.63 32.07 -5.86
N ALA A 1225 44.58 32.21 -4.52
CA ALA A 1225 45.68 32.41 -3.54
C ALA A 1225 46.09 33.84 -3.07
N ALA A 1226 46.79 33.84 -1.91
CA ALA A 1226 47.18 34.95 -1.00
C ALA A 1226 46.01 35.50 -0.14
N ASP A 1227 46.06 35.57 1.20
CA ASP A 1227 47.10 36.05 2.15
C ASP A 1227 47.43 37.56 1.95
N ASP A 1228 47.63 38.39 2.98
CA ASP A 1228 48.19 38.06 4.30
C ASP A 1228 47.84 39.08 5.42
N THR A 1229 48.00 38.66 6.69
CA THR A 1229 48.36 39.45 7.90
C THR A 1229 47.59 40.70 8.41
N LEU A 1230 47.22 40.64 9.71
CA LEU A 1230 47.42 41.64 10.79
C LEU A 1230 46.66 43.02 10.70
N THR A 1231 46.34 43.76 11.77
CA THR A 1231 46.62 43.62 13.23
C THR A 1231 45.50 44.24 14.09
N SER A 1232 45.62 44.06 15.42
CA SER A 1232 45.01 44.84 16.50
C SER A 1232 45.22 46.38 16.38
N ASP A 1233 44.59 47.28 17.16
CA ASP A 1233 44.08 47.12 18.52
C ASP A 1233 42.98 48.15 18.93
N SER A 1234 42.35 47.86 20.08
CA SER A 1234 41.47 48.64 20.97
C SER A 1234 41.28 50.16 20.79
N HIS A 1235 40.05 50.62 21.10
CA HIS A 1235 39.82 51.68 22.11
C HIS A 1235 38.42 51.57 22.74
N SER A 1236 38.31 51.92 24.03
CA SER A 1236 37.13 51.68 24.88
C SER A 1236 36.38 52.95 25.29
N ARG A 1237 35.07 52.86 25.52
CA ARG A 1237 34.34 53.74 26.46
C ARG A 1237 33.11 53.06 27.08
N ASN A 1238 32.73 53.56 28.25
CA ASN A 1238 31.73 52.99 29.17
C ASN A 1238 30.46 53.88 29.22
N GLU A 1239 29.55 53.57 30.16
CA GLU A 1239 28.32 54.28 30.55
C GLU A 1239 27.10 53.88 29.67
N SER A 1240 26.04 53.19 30.11
CA SER A 1240 25.36 52.99 31.41
C SER A 1240 24.43 54.12 31.88
N GLU A 1241 23.12 53.88 31.84
CA GLU A 1241 22.18 54.20 32.93
C GLU A 1241 20.83 53.47 32.76
N SER A 1242 19.91 53.64 33.72
CA SER A 1242 18.75 52.74 33.93
C SER A 1242 17.56 53.44 34.60
N SER A 1243 16.37 52.82 34.50
CA SER A 1243 15.12 53.18 35.22
C SER A 1243 14.42 54.46 34.70
N ASP A 1244 13.12 54.71 34.91
CA ASP A 1244 12.10 53.97 35.65
C ASP A 1244 10.68 54.32 35.12
N ARG A 1245 9.83 53.30 34.89
CA ARG A 1245 8.37 53.23 35.21
C ARG A 1245 7.60 52.17 34.40
#